data_AF-A0A2P2G0U0-F1
#
_entry.id   AF-A0A2P2G0U0-F1
#
_cell.length_a   1.000
_cell.length_b   1.000
_cell.length_c   1.000
_cell.angle_alpha   90.00
_cell.angle_beta   90.00
_cell.angle_gamma   90.00
#
_symmetry.space_group_name_H-M   'P 1'
#
loop_
_entity.id
_entity.type
_entity.pdbx_description
1 polymer ?
#
loop_
_entity_poly.entity_id
_entity_poly.type
_entity_poly.pdbx_seq_one_letter_code
_entity_poly.pdbx_strand_id
1 'polypeptide(L)'
;MGTSGESLLDSTSVVDVAGDGIGRLIRPSDRLRRPAPGPVLPALGRSIPRILEGYLWSGMTSGGAAKATWALLFPFSLANVAHWMLPPVPEGKRFAALLGTVCRGLLRVASLLLTMLLISQLAVVSLDLFAAQCLAPGSTCLEGAPSFLREFAPLRTAIGVLPLLALIFVLDRIPSSDWRSRNRLHRVPSSSPLQPQDLPRTPGLRTLHTVAALTCVALPLLGGPFRLPSATFDLIVWICALALVLATLAASTVGFSAGPVIRGGLIGVAVVLVGIAVVRRTPLPAGLPGGGLGGADGTVEALGAAMVAVTVLFALILVPAALLGRPTWKHLPHRLRPWLGGWAAAPVVALAGLLGGGFGAGLAVALRQLVGANELRLPDTYALVTVLWGAGLALAVVLGVLGFAVAVPLRRLRRGIPKIVALMEIDEAQEEEAASAWARASWERKHLHHLALTVALAMAAGGGALLVLRFGFGPLPGWFKPLSAIGVFALGAMAAGLLRVVFAAATTPKRSRHLGALADLVCFWPRAAHPTVPPSYALKVVPELADRVKEHLADPGTRVVLSGYNLGSLLTVLAAARVIADLPPEDRDRVGLLTAGSPLQWGYQRAFPAMLPQAQLAGLYEGLDGRWRALCRGTDIFGGGVTTWRHRVVAGKLLGDGYLPGGGTGPLAAEADDQGVLVLGGDHWLPDPMRGPTGRHRWAPGVLKHTDYVVDAEWDNAVAMAAGLGRPRPKNPWGEQGSLFGDFPQMR
;
A
#
# COMPACT_ATOMS: atom_id res chain seq x y z
N MET A 1 3.48 -10.38 -11.15
CA MET A 1 2.46 -10.27 -10.09
C MET A 1 1.11 -10.22 -10.75
N GLY A 2 0.51 -11.35 -11.09
CA GLY A 2 -0.81 -11.33 -11.72
C GLY A 2 -1.38 -12.72 -11.77
N THR A 3 -2.59 -12.87 -11.24
CA THR A 3 -3.44 -14.03 -11.51
C THR A 3 -3.70 -14.04 -13.02
N SER A 4 -3.45 -15.16 -13.69
CA SER A 4 -3.85 -15.31 -15.09
C SER A 4 -5.37 -15.43 -15.18
N GLY A 5 -5.94 -15.23 -16.35
CA GLY A 5 -7.39 -15.36 -16.50
C GLY A 5 -7.89 -16.76 -16.18
N GLU A 6 -7.14 -17.76 -16.62
CA GLU A 6 -7.35 -19.19 -16.36
C GLU A 6 -7.34 -19.46 -14.85
N SER A 7 -6.36 -18.91 -14.13
CA SER A 7 -6.27 -19.07 -12.68
C SER A 7 -7.33 -18.29 -11.92
N LEU A 8 -7.81 -17.16 -12.45
CA LEU A 8 -8.86 -16.35 -11.81
C LEU A 8 -10.23 -17.04 -11.92
N LEU A 9 -10.50 -17.66 -13.07
CA LEU A 9 -11.78 -18.30 -13.36
C LEU A 9 -11.79 -19.81 -13.16
N ASP A 10 -10.68 -20.39 -12.68
CA ASP A 10 -10.46 -21.84 -12.59
C ASP A 10 -10.84 -22.57 -13.89
N SER A 11 -10.40 -22.01 -15.03
CA SER A 11 -10.75 -22.49 -16.38
C SER A 11 -9.53 -22.85 -17.19
N THR A 12 -9.66 -23.78 -18.14
CA THR A 12 -8.55 -24.18 -19.03
C THR A 12 -8.16 -23.09 -20.02
N SER A 13 -9.12 -22.26 -20.41
CA SER A 13 -8.95 -21.16 -21.35
C SER A 13 -9.95 -20.04 -21.06
N VAL A 14 -9.59 -18.83 -21.46
CA VAL A 14 -10.42 -17.63 -21.33
C VAL A 14 -10.43 -16.81 -22.62
N VAL A 15 -11.43 -15.95 -22.76
CA VAL A 15 -11.53 -14.96 -23.85
C VAL A 15 -11.90 -13.60 -23.29
N ASP A 16 -11.38 -12.53 -23.88
CA ASP A 16 -11.80 -11.16 -23.57
C ASP A 16 -13.19 -10.88 -24.12
N VAL A 17 -14.07 -10.35 -23.27
CA VAL A 17 -15.43 -9.96 -23.67
C VAL A 17 -15.65 -8.46 -23.63
N ALA A 18 -14.89 -7.74 -22.80
CA ALA A 18 -14.94 -6.28 -22.71
C ALA A 18 -13.65 -5.72 -22.08
N GLY A 19 -13.54 -4.39 -22.07
CA GLY A 19 -12.42 -3.66 -21.47
C GLY A 19 -11.67 -2.77 -22.46
N ASP A 20 -10.52 -2.28 -22.03
CA ASP A 20 -9.65 -1.37 -22.79
C ASP A 20 -8.22 -1.89 -22.95
N GLY A 21 -8.01 -3.17 -22.71
CA GLY A 21 -6.70 -3.83 -22.76
C GLY A 21 -5.87 -3.68 -21.48
N ILE A 22 -6.07 -2.61 -20.70
CA ILE A 22 -5.43 -2.42 -19.39
C ILE A 22 -6.29 -3.06 -18.29
N GLY A 23 -7.59 -2.72 -18.27
CA GLY A 23 -8.62 -3.45 -17.54
C GLY A 23 -9.35 -4.37 -18.52
N ARG A 24 -9.37 -5.67 -18.24
CA ARG A 24 -9.96 -6.69 -19.12
C ARG A 24 -11.06 -7.45 -18.39
N LEU A 25 -12.22 -7.56 -19.02
CA LEU A 25 -13.29 -8.47 -18.62
C LEU A 25 -13.14 -9.74 -19.43
N ILE A 26 -13.02 -10.86 -18.75
CA ILE A 26 -12.80 -12.18 -19.33
C ILE A 26 -13.93 -13.13 -18.98
N ARG A 27 -14.17 -14.12 -19.85
CA ARG A 27 -15.03 -15.27 -19.58
C ARG A 27 -14.28 -16.57 -19.86
N PRO A 28 -14.70 -17.71 -19.27
CA PRO A 28 -14.24 -19.02 -19.74
C PRO A 28 -14.51 -19.15 -21.23
N SER A 29 -13.66 -19.88 -21.95
CA SER A 29 -13.83 -20.09 -23.39
C SER A 29 -13.91 -21.56 -23.76
N ASP A 30 -14.69 -21.86 -24.80
CA ASP A 30 -14.72 -23.17 -25.42
C ASP A 30 -13.47 -23.44 -26.26
N ARG A 31 -13.38 -24.63 -26.87
CA ARG A 31 -12.25 -25.00 -27.75
C ARG A 31 -12.10 -24.09 -28.98
N LEU A 32 -13.15 -23.36 -29.37
CA LEU A 32 -13.16 -22.41 -30.48
C LEU A 32 -12.89 -20.97 -30.01
N ARG A 33 -12.49 -20.78 -28.75
CA ARG A 33 -12.27 -19.47 -28.10
C ARG A 33 -13.51 -18.57 -28.06
N ARG A 34 -14.71 -19.15 -28.07
CA ARG A 34 -15.97 -18.43 -27.87
C ARG A 34 -16.29 -18.35 -26.37
N PRO A 35 -16.98 -17.30 -25.91
CA PRO A 35 -17.40 -17.22 -24.51
C PRO A 35 -18.30 -18.41 -24.14
N ALA A 36 -17.88 -19.18 -23.13
CA ALA A 36 -18.61 -20.30 -22.58
C ALA A 36 -19.32 -19.91 -21.28
N PRO A 37 -20.44 -20.57 -20.91
CA PRO A 37 -21.03 -20.40 -19.60
C PRO A 37 -20.08 -20.87 -18.50
N GLY A 38 -20.26 -20.34 -17.28
CA GLY A 38 -19.52 -20.80 -16.12
C GLY A 38 -19.99 -22.18 -15.64
N PRO A 39 -19.28 -22.78 -14.66
CA PRO A 39 -19.73 -24.02 -14.03
C PRO A 39 -21.12 -23.83 -13.42
N VAL A 40 -21.99 -24.84 -13.59
CA VAL A 40 -23.38 -24.79 -13.09
C VAL A 40 -23.42 -24.63 -11.57
N LEU A 41 -24.34 -23.79 -11.09
CA LEU A 41 -24.53 -23.53 -9.67
C LEU A 41 -25.63 -24.46 -9.13
N PRO A 42 -25.33 -25.38 -8.21
CA PRO A 42 -26.37 -26.13 -7.52
C PRO A 42 -27.14 -25.19 -6.59
N ALA A 43 -28.44 -25.01 -6.80
CA ALA A 43 -29.30 -24.23 -5.93
C ALA A 43 -30.77 -24.63 -6.12
N LEU A 44 -31.59 -24.49 -5.08
CA LEU A 44 -33.01 -24.85 -5.11
C LEU A 44 -33.27 -26.30 -5.61
N GLY A 45 -32.36 -27.24 -5.31
CA GLY A 45 -32.46 -28.65 -5.72
C GLY A 45 -32.16 -28.93 -7.20
N ARG A 46 -31.77 -27.92 -8.00
CA ARG A 46 -31.47 -28.03 -9.43
C ARG A 46 -30.11 -27.42 -9.78
N SER A 47 -29.63 -27.72 -11.00
CA SER A 47 -28.43 -27.08 -11.56
C SER A 47 -28.83 -25.82 -12.32
N ILE A 48 -28.39 -24.65 -11.85
CA ILE A 48 -28.70 -23.35 -12.44
C ILE A 48 -27.51 -22.90 -13.30
N PRO A 49 -27.70 -22.60 -14.61
CA PRO A 49 -26.64 -22.04 -15.43
C PRO A 49 -26.29 -20.64 -14.94
N ARG A 50 -24.99 -20.29 -14.94
CA ARG A 50 -24.51 -18.94 -14.61
C ARG A 50 -23.49 -18.45 -15.63
N ILE A 51 -23.45 -17.15 -15.82
CA ILE A 51 -22.37 -16.48 -16.52
C ILE A 51 -21.28 -16.18 -15.48
N LEU A 52 -20.05 -16.63 -15.75
CA LEU A 52 -18.89 -16.32 -14.94
C LEU A 52 -18.02 -15.31 -15.68
N GLU A 53 -17.82 -14.14 -15.08
CA GLU A 53 -16.92 -13.10 -15.59
C GLU A 53 -15.82 -12.79 -14.59
N GLY A 54 -14.60 -12.62 -15.09
CA GLY A 54 -13.44 -12.19 -14.30
C GLY A 54 -13.00 -10.81 -14.73
N TYR A 55 -12.68 -9.94 -13.79
CA TYR A 55 -12.01 -8.68 -14.09
C TYR A 55 -10.51 -8.83 -13.82
N LEU A 56 -9.70 -8.73 -14.87
CA LEU A 56 -8.24 -8.73 -14.79
C LEU A 56 -7.71 -7.30 -14.73
N TRP A 57 -7.08 -6.95 -13.61
CA TRP A 57 -6.32 -5.70 -13.41
C TRP A 57 -4.80 -5.93 -13.34
N SER A 58 -4.32 -7.15 -13.61
CA SER A 58 -2.90 -7.48 -13.54
C SER A 58 -2.04 -6.63 -14.49
N GLY A 59 -2.62 -6.13 -15.59
CA GLY A 59 -2.01 -5.16 -16.49
C GLY A 59 -1.77 -3.78 -15.87
N MET A 60 -2.37 -3.47 -14.71
CA MET A 60 -2.15 -2.24 -13.95
C MET A 60 -1.02 -2.42 -12.93
N THR A 61 -0.96 -3.55 -12.23
CA THR A 61 -0.01 -3.80 -11.15
C THR A 61 1.26 -4.54 -11.60
N SER A 62 1.27 -5.14 -12.79
CA SER A 62 2.41 -5.90 -13.30
C SER A 62 2.68 -5.68 -14.79
N GLY A 63 3.91 -5.99 -15.21
CA GLY A 63 4.38 -5.85 -16.59
C GLY A 63 4.96 -4.46 -16.89
N GLY A 64 6.24 -4.43 -17.28
CA GLY A 64 6.98 -3.24 -17.71
C GLY A 64 8.01 -2.73 -16.69
N ALA A 65 9.20 -2.37 -17.18
CA ALA A 65 10.30 -1.85 -16.35
C ALA A 65 9.89 -0.62 -15.52
N ALA A 66 9.05 0.26 -16.08
CA ALA A 66 8.54 1.45 -15.39
C ALA A 66 7.74 1.13 -14.11
N LYS A 67 6.97 0.03 -14.10
CA LYS A 67 6.20 -0.38 -12.91
C LYS A 67 7.08 -1.00 -11.84
N ALA A 68 8.12 -1.70 -12.26
CA ALA A 68 9.08 -2.31 -11.34
C ALA A 68 9.85 -1.24 -10.55
N THR A 69 10.16 -0.10 -11.17
CA THR A 69 10.80 1.06 -10.52
C THR A 69 9.97 1.66 -9.38
N TRP A 70 8.66 1.41 -9.30
CA TRP A 70 7.83 1.90 -8.20
C TRP A 70 8.26 1.38 -6.82
N ALA A 71 8.95 0.23 -6.75
CA ALA A 71 9.54 -0.24 -5.50
C ALA A 71 10.57 0.75 -4.93
N LEU A 72 11.27 1.51 -5.79
CA LEU A 72 12.21 2.56 -5.37
C LEU A 72 11.49 3.83 -4.88
N LEU A 73 10.21 4.00 -5.25
CA LEU A 73 9.35 5.11 -4.81
C LEU A 73 8.58 4.78 -3.53
N PHE A 74 8.87 3.66 -2.87
CA PHE A 74 8.18 3.20 -1.69
C PHE A 74 8.06 4.24 -0.55
N PRO A 75 9.09 5.08 -0.25
CA PRO A 75 8.94 6.15 0.75
C PRO A 75 7.82 7.15 0.41
N PHE A 76 7.68 7.52 -0.87
CA PHE A 76 6.63 8.40 -1.34
C PHE A 76 5.25 7.77 -1.19
N SER A 77 5.16 6.47 -1.46
CA SER A 77 3.94 5.71 -1.30
C SER A 77 3.51 5.60 0.16
N LEU A 78 4.44 5.38 1.10
CA LEU A 78 4.13 5.38 2.53
C LEU A 78 3.59 6.72 3.02
N ALA A 79 4.18 7.84 2.57
CA ALA A 79 3.67 9.17 2.89
C ALA A 79 2.24 9.38 2.36
N ASN A 80 1.93 8.86 1.16
CA ASN A 80 0.59 8.89 0.61
C ASN A 80 -0.39 7.98 1.38
N VAL A 81 0.04 6.79 1.79
CA VAL A 81 -0.75 5.86 2.62
C VAL A 81 -1.08 6.50 3.97
N ALA A 82 -0.12 7.19 4.60
CA ALA A 82 -0.32 7.89 5.88
C ALA A 82 -1.47 8.92 5.83
N HIS A 83 -1.73 9.52 4.67
CA HIS A 83 -2.88 10.42 4.45
C HIS A 83 -4.21 9.73 4.69
N TRP A 84 -4.33 8.48 4.25
CA TRP A 84 -5.55 7.68 4.37
C TRP A 84 -5.69 7.01 5.74
N MET A 85 -4.62 6.98 6.54
CA MET A 85 -4.61 6.43 7.90
C MET A 85 -5.10 7.41 8.97
N LEU A 86 -5.45 8.65 8.59
CA LEU A 86 -5.96 9.64 9.53
C LEU A 86 -7.27 9.17 10.19
N PRO A 87 -7.48 9.53 11.47
CA PRO A 87 -8.72 9.19 12.17
C PRO A 87 -9.93 9.87 11.52
N PRO A 88 -11.13 9.27 11.59
CA PRO A 88 -12.35 9.90 11.12
C PRO A 88 -12.62 11.20 11.88
N VAL A 89 -13.10 12.21 11.15
CA VAL A 89 -13.51 13.50 11.69
C VAL A 89 -14.97 13.39 12.14
N PRO A 90 -15.29 13.58 13.43
CA PRO A 90 -16.69 13.56 13.89
C PRO A 90 -17.50 14.69 13.24
N GLU A 91 -18.75 14.39 12.88
CA GLU A 91 -19.68 15.35 12.31
C GLU A 91 -19.95 16.52 13.27
N GLY A 92 -20.18 17.71 12.71
CA GLY A 92 -20.49 18.93 13.47
C GLY A 92 -19.31 19.53 14.27
N LYS A 93 -18.16 18.85 14.39
CA LYS A 93 -17.01 19.33 15.17
C LYS A 93 -16.00 20.12 14.34
N ARG A 94 -16.20 21.44 14.24
CA ARG A 94 -15.32 22.36 13.48
C ARG A 94 -13.84 22.26 13.85
N PHE A 95 -13.52 22.17 15.15
CA PHE A 95 -12.13 22.06 15.60
C PHE A 95 -11.47 20.73 15.19
N ALA A 96 -12.21 19.61 15.23
CA ALA A 96 -11.70 18.32 14.73
C ALA A 96 -11.49 18.35 13.21
N ALA A 97 -12.36 19.03 12.46
CA ALA A 97 -12.20 19.25 11.03
C ALA A 97 -10.97 20.13 10.69
N LEU A 98 -10.72 21.17 11.50
CA LEU A 98 -9.52 22.00 11.39
C LEU A 98 -8.25 21.16 11.60
N LEU A 99 -8.18 20.40 12.70
CA LEU A 99 -7.04 19.52 12.98
C LEU A 99 -6.83 18.50 11.86
N GLY A 100 -7.91 17.89 11.35
CA GLY A 100 -7.84 16.98 10.21
C GLY A 100 -7.28 17.66 8.96
N THR A 101 -7.65 18.92 8.70
CA THR A 101 -7.13 19.72 7.57
C THR A 101 -5.66 20.04 7.75
N VAL A 102 -5.24 20.44 8.96
CA VAL A 102 -3.83 20.69 9.30
C VAL A 102 -3.01 19.41 9.13
N CYS A 103 -3.47 18.27 9.65
CA CYS A 103 -2.82 16.96 9.47
C CYS A 103 -2.62 16.62 7.99
N ARG A 104 -3.64 16.80 7.15
CA ARG A 104 -3.54 16.58 5.70
C ARG A 104 -2.54 17.52 5.03
N GLY A 105 -2.49 18.79 5.46
CA GLY A 105 -1.52 19.77 4.99
C GLY A 105 -0.09 19.41 5.37
N LEU A 106 0.16 19.01 6.62
CA LEU A 106 1.47 18.58 7.10
C LEU A 106 1.96 17.32 6.37
N LEU A 107 1.08 16.37 6.05
CA LEU A 107 1.45 15.19 5.26
C LEU A 107 1.83 15.53 3.81
N ARG A 108 1.22 16.56 3.21
CA ARG A 108 1.62 17.10 1.90
C ARG A 108 2.98 17.79 1.99
N VAL A 109 3.22 18.58 3.03
CA VAL A 109 4.54 19.20 3.30
C VAL A 109 5.60 18.12 3.48
N ALA A 110 5.35 17.09 4.30
CA ALA A 110 6.28 15.96 4.48
C ALA A 110 6.56 15.24 3.15
N SER A 111 5.53 15.06 2.32
CA SER A 111 5.69 14.49 0.98
C SER A 111 6.54 15.36 0.05
N LEU A 112 6.37 16.69 0.11
CA LEU A 112 7.19 17.65 -0.63
C LEU A 112 8.66 17.60 -0.16
N LEU A 113 8.87 17.61 1.15
CA LEU A 113 10.20 17.48 1.76
C LEU A 113 10.88 16.16 1.38
N LEU A 114 10.15 15.06 1.22
CA LEU A 114 10.70 13.79 0.73
C LEU A 114 11.23 13.93 -0.71
N THR A 115 10.52 14.65 -1.58
CA THR A 115 11.01 14.95 -2.94
C THR A 115 12.26 15.82 -2.90
N MET A 116 12.23 16.90 -2.10
CA MET A 116 13.37 17.81 -1.94
C MET A 116 14.60 17.08 -1.39
N LEU A 117 14.40 16.19 -0.42
CA LEU A 117 15.46 15.38 0.19
C LEU A 117 16.06 14.40 -0.82
N LEU A 118 15.24 13.72 -1.62
CA LEU A 118 15.72 12.83 -2.69
C LEU A 118 16.63 13.59 -3.67
N ILE A 119 16.19 14.75 -4.15
CA ILE A 119 16.96 15.55 -5.12
C ILE A 119 18.23 16.10 -4.48
N SER A 120 18.15 16.57 -3.23
CA SER A 120 19.32 17.12 -2.52
C SER A 120 20.35 16.05 -2.19
N GLN A 121 19.93 14.83 -1.83
CA GLN A 121 20.83 13.69 -1.64
C GLN A 121 21.47 13.24 -2.95
N LEU A 122 20.71 13.23 -4.04
CA LEU A 122 21.29 12.99 -5.36
C LEU A 122 22.29 14.10 -5.73
N ALA A 123 22.04 15.36 -5.35
CA ALA A 123 22.98 16.45 -5.57
C ALA A 123 24.27 16.28 -4.75
N VAL A 124 24.20 15.78 -3.51
CA VAL A 124 25.40 15.38 -2.75
C VAL A 124 26.21 14.33 -3.52
N VAL A 125 25.55 13.37 -4.16
CA VAL A 125 26.26 12.33 -4.92
C VAL A 125 26.79 12.88 -6.25
N SER A 126 25.93 13.37 -7.15
CA SER A 126 26.31 13.73 -8.51
C SER A 126 27.07 15.05 -8.58
N LEU A 127 26.57 16.08 -7.90
CA LEU A 127 27.10 17.43 -8.00
C LEU A 127 28.28 17.68 -7.05
N ASP A 128 28.18 17.24 -5.79
CA ASP A 128 29.24 17.45 -4.80
C ASP A 128 30.33 16.36 -4.86
N LEU A 129 29.99 15.11 -4.55
CA LEU A 129 30.96 14.01 -4.49
C LEU A 129 31.64 13.75 -5.85
N PHE A 130 30.87 13.63 -6.94
CA PHE A 130 31.45 13.33 -8.26
C PHE A 130 31.95 14.58 -9.01
N ALA A 131 31.08 15.56 -9.28
CA ALA A 131 31.45 16.69 -10.12
C ALA A 131 32.39 17.70 -9.43
N ALA A 132 32.15 18.05 -8.16
CA ALA A 132 32.96 19.04 -7.45
C ALA A 132 34.24 18.46 -6.83
N GLN A 133 34.17 17.27 -6.22
CA GLN A 133 35.31 16.66 -5.52
C GLN A 133 36.08 15.64 -6.37
N CYS A 134 35.43 14.58 -6.87
CA CYS A 134 36.11 13.49 -7.57
C CYS A 134 36.73 13.94 -8.90
N LEU A 135 35.99 14.72 -9.71
CA LEU A 135 36.45 15.30 -10.98
C LEU A 135 37.16 16.65 -10.81
N ALA A 136 37.55 17.03 -9.59
CA ALA A 136 38.37 18.22 -9.37
C ALA A 136 39.73 18.07 -10.10
N PRO A 137 40.25 19.14 -10.71
CA PRO A 137 41.64 19.17 -11.18
C PRO A 137 42.60 18.76 -10.04
N GLY A 138 43.46 17.78 -10.27
CA GLY A 138 44.41 17.27 -9.27
C GLY A 138 43.88 16.20 -8.30
N SER A 139 42.62 15.77 -8.42
CA SER A 139 42.07 14.67 -7.62
C SER A 139 42.60 13.30 -8.06
N THR A 140 42.89 12.39 -7.12
CA THR A 140 43.24 10.98 -7.39
C THR A 140 42.03 10.07 -7.55
N CYS A 141 40.80 10.59 -7.39
CA CYS A 141 39.58 9.83 -7.61
C CYS A 141 39.37 9.57 -9.11
N LEU A 142 38.99 8.35 -9.50
CA LEU A 142 38.78 7.95 -10.91
C LEU A 142 39.95 8.30 -11.84
N GLU A 143 41.16 7.80 -11.55
CA GLU A 143 42.37 8.07 -12.34
C GLU A 143 42.23 7.68 -13.83
N GLY A 144 41.47 6.62 -14.14
CA GLY A 144 41.21 6.19 -15.51
C GLY A 144 40.18 7.03 -16.29
N ALA A 145 39.60 8.08 -15.69
CA ALA A 145 38.65 8.95 -16.37
C ALA A 145 39.36 9.90 -17.35
N PRO A 146 38.84 10.10 -18.58
CA PRO A 146 39.44 11.02 -19.55
C PRO A 146 39.67 12.43 -19.01
N SER A 147 40.83 13.03 -19.32
CA SER A 147 41.24 14.32 -18.75
C SER A 147 40.31 15.48 -19.12
N PHE A 148 39.67 15.42 -20.30
CA PHE A 148 38.70 16.43 -20.75
C PHE A 148 37.49 16.59 -19.80
N LEU A 149 37.14 15.54 -19.03
CA LEU A 149 36.07 15.61 -18.02
C LEU A 149 36.43 16.52 -16.83
N ARG A 150 37.74 16.71 -16.59
CA ARG A 150 38.30 17.54 -15.51
C ARG A 150 38.63 18.94 -16.00
N GLU A 151 39.17 19.05 -17.22
CA GLU A 151 39.66 20.30 -17.80
C GLU A 151 38.52 21.22 -18.28
N PHE A 152 37.45 20.66 -18.85
CA PHE A 152 36.35 21.46 -19.38
C PHE A 152 35.26 21.71 -18.31
N ALA A 153 35.36 22.86 -17.64
CA ALA A 153 34.50 23.21 -16.51
C ALA A 153 32.97 23.12 -16.78
N PRO A 154 32.44 23.54 -17.95
CA PRO A 154 31.01 23.39 -18.25
C PRO A 154 30.57 21.93 -18.30
N LEU A 155 31.39 21.03 -18.83
CA LEU A 155 31.09 19.60 -18.88
C LEU A 155 31.09 18.98 -17.49
N ARG A 156 32.05 19.36 -16.64
CA ARG A 156 32.07 18.94 -15.23
C ARG A 156 30.80 19.35 -14.49
N THR A 157 30.35 20.60 -14.64
CA THR A 157 29.07 21.05 -14.06
C THR A 157 27.88 20.27 -14.65
N ALA A 158 27.87 20.03 -15.96
CA ALA A 158 26.82 19.27 -16.63
C ALA A 158 26.71 17.83 -16.09
N ILE A 159 27.83 17.14 -15.84
CA ILE A 159 27.86 15.79 -15.24
C ILE A 159 27.17 15.79 -13.87
N GLY A 160 27.33 16.84 -13.08
CA GLY A 160 26.67 16.97 -11.78
C GLY A 160 25.17 17.25 -11.87
N VAL A 161 24.75 18.10 -12.81
CA VAL A 161 23.37 18.63 -12.90
C VAL A 161 22.44 17.77 -13.76
N LEU A 162 22.93 17.16 -14.84
CA LEU A 162 22.11 16.37 -15.76
C LEU A 162 21.40 15.19 -15.08
N PRO A 163 22.02 14.41 -14.17
CA PRO A 163 21.31 13.35 -13.44
C PRO A 163 20.14 13.89 -12.61
N LEU A 164 20.28 15.09 -12.03
CA LEU A 164 19.22 15.74 -11.26
C LEU A 164 18.05 16.11 -12.17
N LEU A 165 18.33 16.81 -13.28
CA LEU A 165 17.30 17.21 -14.24
C LEU A 165 16.61 16.01 -14.89
N ALA A 166 17.36 14.95 -15.20
CA ALA A 166 16.82 13.71 -15.73
C ALA A 166 15.86 13.05 -14.74
N LEU A 167 16.24 12.95 -13.46
CA LEU A 167 15.35 12.41 -12.43
C LEU A 167 14.10 13.28 -12.24
N ILE A 168 14.23 14.60 -12.19
CA ILE A 168 13.10 15.52 -12.08
C ILE A 168 12.14 15.35 -13.26
N PHE A 169 12.69 15.24 -14.48
CA PHE A 169 11.91 14.98 -15.68
C PHE A 169 11.15 13.65 -15.59
N VAL A 170 11.82 12.57 -15.17
CA VAL A 170 11.17 11.25 -14.98
C VAL A 170 10.05 11.36 -13.94
N LEU A 171 10.30 11.99 -12.80
CA LEU A 171 9.30 12.19 -11.74
C LEU A 171 8.12 13.07 -12.18
N ASP A 172 8.32 14.06 -13.06
CA ASP A 172 7.22 14.86 -13.62
C ASP A 172 6.37 14.07 -14.64
N ARG A 173 6.96 13.08 -15.32
CA ARG A 173 6.27 12.27 -16.32
C ARG A 173 5.51 11.07 -15.74
N ILE A 174 5.99 10.45 -14.65
CA ILE A 174 5.31 9.31 -14.00
C ILE A 174 3.82 9.59 -13.67
N PRO A 175 3.43 10.74 -13.10
CA PRO A 175 2.03 11.03 -12.76
C PRO A 175 1.08 11.15 -13.96
N SER A 176 1.60 11.31 -15.18
CA SER A 176 0.77 11.54 -16.37
C SER A 176 0.07 10.29 -16.90
N SER A 177 0.49 9.09 -16.46
CA SER A 177 -0.15 7.83 -16.81
C SER A 177 -1.33 7.56 -15.88
N ASP A 178 -2.47 8.21 -16.10
CA ASP A 178 -3.70 7.88 -15.36
C ASP A 178 -4.45 6.74 -16.05
N TRP A 179 -4.83 5.72 -15.27
CA TRP A 179 -5.77 4.71 -15.72
C TRP A 179 -7.17 5.32 -15.78
N ARG A 180 -7.53 5.88 -16.95
CA ARG A 180 -8.82 6.53 -17.16
C ARG A 180 -9.93 5.46 -17.27
N SER A 181 -11.02 5.66 -16.53
CA SER A 181 -12.29 4.96 -16.77
C SER A 181 -13.07 5.73 -17.85
N ARG A 182 -13.67 5.02 -18.81
CA ARG A 182 -14.36 5.61 -19.97
C ARG A 182 -15.54 6.52 -19.57
N ASN A 183 -16.18 6.29 -18.42
CA ASN A 183 -17.41 6.98 -17.98
C ASN A 183 -17.18 8.10 -16.95
N ARG A 184 -16.06 8.82 -17.01
CA ARG A 184 -15.74 9.88 -16.02
C ARG A 184 -16.65 11.12 -16.12
N LEU A 185 -17.28 11.35 -17.28
CA LEU A 185 -17.98 12.60 -17.63
C LEU A 185 -19.41 12.75 -17.05
N HIS A 186 -20.01 11.71 -16.46
CA HIS A 186 -21.41 11.74 -16.00
C HIS A 186 -21.58 11.51 -14.50
N ARG A 187 -20.54 11.77 -13.70
CA ARG A 187 -20.51 11.32 -12.31
C ARG A 187 -20.77 12.45 -11.31
N VAL A 188 -21.83 12.29 -10.52
CA VAL A 188 -22.09 13.11 -9.32
C VAL A 188 -21.06 12.73 -8.23
N PRO A 189 -20.39 13.70 -7.58
CA PRO A 189 -19.54 13.43 -6.43
C PRO A 189 -20.35 12.78 -5.30
N SER A 190 -19.93 11.60 -4.85
CA SER A 190 -20.54 10.96 -3.68
C SER A 190 -19.90 11.49 -2.40
N SER A 191 -20.71 11.70 -1.36
CA SER A 191 -20.21 11.99 -0.01
C SER A 191 -19.79 10.74 0.76
N SER A 192 -20.00 9.54 0.21
CA SER A 192 -19.69 8.27 0.88
C SER A 192 -18.17 8.00 0.97
N PRO A 193 -17.63 7.79 2.17
CA PRO A 193 -16.30 7.22 2.42
C PRO A 193 -15.94 5.97 1.64
N LEU A 194 -16.92 5.10 1.33
CA LEU A 194 -16.71 3.86 0.56
C LEU A 194 -16.53 4.11 -0.95
N GLN A 195 -16.51 5.37 -1.41
CA GLN A 195 -16.26 5.71 -2.80
C GLN A 195 -14.93 6.49 -2.94
N PRO A 196 -13.81 5.81 -3.23
CA PRO A 196 -12.53 6.49 -3.44
C PRO A 196 -12.63 7.44 -4.64
N GLN A 197 -12.15 8.67 -4.46
CA GLN A 197 -12.17 9.71 -5.48
C GLN A 197 -10.75 10.18 -5.79
N ASP A 198 -10.53 10.50 -7.07
CA ASP A 198 -9.33 11.23 -7.50
C ASP A 198 -9.50 12.68 -7.06
N LEU A 199 -8.56 13.19 -6.26
CA LEU A 199 -8.65 14.57 -5.80
C LEU A 199 -8.29 15.49 -6.99
N PRO A 200 -9.09 16.52 -7.32
CA PRO A 200 -8.84 17.44 -8.46
C PRO A 200 -7.53 18.26 -8.34
N ARG A 201 -6.70 17.98 -7.33
CA ARG A 201 -5.48 18.69 -6.95
C ARG A 201 -4.20 18.02 -7.49
N THR A 202 -4.28 16.84 -8.09
CA THR A 202 -3.10 16.10 -8.60
C THR A 202 -2.22 16.91 -9.55
N PRO A 203 -2.76 17.69 -10.52
CA PRO A 203 -1.91 18.50 -11.41
C PRO A 203 -1.23 19.67 -10.71
N GLY A 204 -1.84 20.24 -9.66
CA GLY A 204 -1.24 21.29 -8.83
C GLY A 204 -0.15 20.72 -7.93
N LEU A 205 -0.40 19.57 -7.30
CA LEU A 205 0.58 18.84 -6.49
C LEU A 205 1.83 18.50 -7.31
N ARG A 206 1.67 18.01 -8.55
CA ARG A 206 2.80 17.74 -9.46
C ARG A 206 3.64 19.00 -9.68
N THR A 207 3.02 20.13 -10.00
CA THR A 207 3.73 21.40 -10.21
C THR A 207 4.52 21.83 -8.96
N LEU A 208 3.93 21.74 -7.77
CA LEU A 208 4.64 22.10 -6.54
C LEU A 208 5.90 21.25 -6.33
N HIS A 209 5.79 19.92 -6.55
CA HIS A 209 6.93 19.02 -6.41
C HIS A 209 8.02 19.29 -7.47
N THR A 210 7.64 19.53 -8.73
CA THR A 210 8.60 19.84 -9.80
C THR A 210 9.33 21.17 -9.53
N VAL A 211 8.60 22.20 -9.10
CA VAL A 211 9.19 23.50 -8.74
C VAL A 211 10.13 23.38 -7.55
N ALA A 212 9.70 22.72 -6.47
CA ALA A 212 10.53 22.51 -5.29
C ALA A 212 11.77 21.66 -5.58
N ALA A 213 11.65 20.67 -6.48
CA ALA A 213 12.78 19.86 -6.92
C ALA A 213 13.81 20.69 -7.70
N LEU A 214 13.37 21.55 -8.63
CA LEU A 214 14.25 22.43 -9.40
C LEU A 214 14.97 23.44 -8.49
N THR A 215 14.27 24.03 -7.52
CA THR A 215 14.91 24.94 -6.56
C THR A 215 15.93 24.24 -5.65
N CYS A 216 15.74 22.95 -5.35
CA CYS A 216 16.76 22.14 -4.65
C CYS A 216 18.02 21.88 -5.48
N VAL A 217 17.97 22.05 -6.80
CA VAL A 217 19.18 22.03 -7.65
C VAL A 217 19.88 23.39 -7.61
N ALA A 218 19.10 24.50 -7.65
CA ALA A 218 19.65 25.86 -7.65
C ALA A 218 20.29 26.24 -6.30
N LEU A 219 19.67 25.90 -5.17
CA LEU A 219 20.12 26.34 -3.84
C LEU A 219 21.56 25.90 -3.49
N PRO A 220 21.98 24.63 -3.65
CA PRO A 220 23.36 24.21 -3.41
C PRO A 220 24.39 24.96 -4.26
N LEU A 221 24.05 25.25 -5.52
CA LEU A 221 24.91 26.00 -6.44
C LEU A 221 25.08 27.45 -6.00
N LEU A 222 24.07 28.04 -5.37
CA LEU A 222 24.08 29.41 -4.82
C LEU A 222 24.68 29.50 -3.41
N GLY A 223 25.19 28.39 -2.84
CA GLY A 223 25.81 28.37 -1.51
C GLY A 223 24.97 27.73 -0.40
N GLY A 224 23.78 27.22 -0.72
CA GLY A 224 22.86 26.57 0.22
C GLY A 224 21.97 27.56 0.99
N PRO A 225 21.09 27.06 1.89
CA PRO A 225 20.09 27.89 2.56
C PRO A 225 20.64 28.75 3.71
N PHE A 226 21.90 28.56 4.13
CA PHE A 226 22.46 29.21 5.31
C PHE A 226 23.63 30.15 5.03
N ARG A 227 24.09 30.25 3.77
CA ARG A 227 25.21 31.11 3.39
C ARG A 227 24.71 32.18 2.44
N LEU A 228 24.78 33.43 2.89
CA LEU A 228 24.40 34.60 2.10
C LEU A 228 25.42 34.82 0.96
N PRO A 229 24.98 34.90 -0.30
CA PRO A 229 25.87 35.30 -1.40
C PRO A 229 26.38 36.72 -1.20
N SER A 230 27.66 36.95 -1.48
CA SER A 230 28.29 38.27 -1.36
C SER A 230 27.96 39.22 -2.50
N ALA A 231 27.68 38.68 -3.70
CA ALA A 231 27.31 39.48 -4.87
C ALA A 231 25.80 39.77 -4.88
N THR A 232 25.42 41.03 -5.12
CA THR A 232 24.02 41.49 -5.13
C THR A 232 23.13 40.68 -6.06
N PHE A 233 23.62 40.36 -7.27
CA PHE A 233 22.85 39.57 -8.23
C PHE A 233 22.59 38.14 -7.73
N ASP A 234 23.63 37.48 -7.21
CA ASP A 234 23.52 36.12 -6.69
C ASP A 234 22.62 36.09 -5.44
N LEU A 235 22.64 37.16 -4.63
CA LEU A 235 21.72 37.35 -3.50
C LEU A 235 20.26 37.46 -3.96
N ILE A 236 19.95 38.23 -5.00
CA ILE A 236 18.59 38.34 -5.55
C ILE A 236 18.09 36.97 -6.02
N VAL A 237 18.90 36.25 -6.80
CA VAL A 237 18.56 34.91 -7.30
C VAL A 237 18.34 33.93 -6.15
N TRP A 238 19.17 34.00 -5.10
CA TRP A 238 19.04 33.20 -3.89
C TRP A 238 17.76 33.51 -3.11
N ILE A 239 17.40 34.80 -2.94
CA ILE A 239 16.13 35.22 -2.32
C ILE A 239 14.94 34.69 -3.13
N CYS A 240 14.97 34.80 -4.46
CA CYS A 240 13.92 34.27 -5.33
C CYS A 240 13.78 32.74 -5.19
N ALA A 241 14.89 32.01 -5.14
CA ALA A 241 14.88 30.56 -4.96
C ALA A 241 14.29 30.17 -3.60
N LEU A 242 14.68 30.86 -2.51
CA LEU A 242 14.16 30.60 -1.17
C LEU A 242 12.67 30.98 -1.04
N ALA A 243 12.27 32.11 -1.61
CA ALA A 243 10.86 32.53 -1.67
C ALA A 243 10.00 31.51 -2.41
N LEU A 244 10.51 30.93 -3.50
CA LEU A 244 9.82 29.89 -4.25
C LEU A 244 9.69 28.58 -3.44
N VAL A 245 10.72 28.18 -2.70
CA VAL A 245 10.63 27.06 -1.75
C VAL A 245 9.55 27.31 -0.70
N LEU A 246 9.57 28.46 -0.02
CA LEU A 246 8.59 28.81 1.00
C LEU A 246 7.16 28.87 0.42
N ALA A 247 6.99 29.42 -0.78
CA ALA A 247 5.72 29.45 -1.48
C ALA A 247 5.21 28.04 -1.79
N THR A 248 6.07 27.12 -2.25
CA THR A 248 5.65 25.73 -2.49
C THR A 248 5.26 25.00 -1.22
N LEU A 249 5.98 25.23 -0.10
CA LEU A 249 5.62 24.67 1.21
C LEU A 249 4.26 25.19 1.67
N ALA A 250 4.04 26.52 1.64
CA ALA A 250 2.75 27.12 2.00
C ALA A 250 1.61 26.60 1.11
N ALA A 251 1.80 26.61 -0.20
CA ALA A 251 0.80 26.14 -1.17
C ALA A 251 0.46 24.64 -1.02
N SER A 252 1.41 23.83 -0.56
CA SER A 252 1.19 22.40 -0.29
C SER A 252 0.23 22.16 0.89
N THR A 253 0.23 23.02 1.91
CA THR A 253 -0.65 22.90 3.08
C THR A 253 -2.12 23.05 2.72
N VAL A 254 -2.46 24.07 1.92
CA VAL A 254 -3.84 24.37 1.50
C VAL A 254 -4.30 23.50 0.33
N GLY A 255 -3.35 22.94 -0.43
CA GLY A 255 -3.59 22.10 -1.60
C GLY A 255 -3.85 22.92 -2.85
N PHE A 256 -2.78 23.48 -3.39
CA PHE A 256 -2.71 24.27 -4.61
C PHE A 256 -3.49 23.68 -5.79
N SER A 257 -4.29 24.53 -6.42
CA SER A 257 -4.94 24.26 -7.70
C SER A 257 -4.80 25.51 -8.56
N ALA A 258 -4.22 25.37 -9.75
CA ALA A 258 -4.04 26.47 -10.68
C ALA A 258 -4.18 26.00 -12.14
N GLY A 259 -4.58 26.93 -13.00
CA GLY A 259 -4.68 26.71 -14.44
C GLY A 259 -3.33 26.33 -15.07
N PRO A 260 -3.34 25.72 -16.27
CA PRO A 260 -2.12 25.27 -16.95
C PRO A 260 -1.09 26.38 -17.19
N VAL A 261 -1.55 27.63 -17.45
CA VAL A 261 -0.66 28.78 -17.69
C VAL A 261 0.18 29.14 -16.46
N ILE A 262 -0.46 29.30 -15.29
CA ILE A 262 0.25 29.61 -14.03
C ILE A 262 1.24 28.49 -13.70
N ARG A 263 0.82 27.23 -13.89
CA ARG A 263 1.68 26.06 -13.64
C ARG A 263 2.91 26.05 -14.55
N GLY A 264 2.74 26.34 -15.83
CA GLY A 264 3.83 26.48 -16.78
C GLY A 264 4.77 27.62 -16.43
N GLY A 265 4.23 28.78 -16.05
CA GLY A 265 5.01 29.94 -15.61
C GLY A 265 5.89 29.66 -14.40
N LEU A 266 5.34 29.02 -13.35
CA LEU A 266 6.10 28.64 -12.15
C LEU A 266 7.27 27.68 -12.47
N ILE A 267 7.03 26.68 -13.32
CA ILE A 267 8.07 25.75 -13.78
C ILE A 267 9.13 26.52 -14.59
N GLY A 268 8.71 27.41 -15.49
CA GLY A 268 9.62 28.25 -16.28
C GLY A 268 10.53 29.10 -15.41
N VAL A 269 9.99 29.78 -14.39
CA VAL A 269 10.79 30.54 -13.42
C VAL A 269 11.81 29.65 -12.71
N ALA A 270 11.39 28.48 -12.23
CA ALA A 270 12.30 27.55 -11.56
C ALA A 270 13.43 27.04 -12.48
N VAL A 271 13.13 26.75 -13.75
CA VAL A 271 14.13 26.36 -14.77
C VAL A 271 15.12 27.49 -15.03
N VAL A 272 14.64 28.73 -15.15
CA VAL A 272 15.50 29.91 -15.32
C VAL A 272 16.43 30.09 -14.13
N LEU A 273 15.93 29.95 -12.90
CA LEU A 273 16.75 30.02 -11.69
C LEU A 273 17.86 28.95 -11.68
N VAL A 274 17.56 27.72 -12.11
CA VAL A 274 18.58 26.67 -12.26
C VAL A 274 19.62 27.05 -13.31
N GLY A 275 19.19 27.53 -14.47
CA GLY A 275 20.08 27.97 -15.55
C GLY A 275 21.04 29.06 -15.08
N ILE A 276 20.51 30.08 -14.39
CA ILE A 276 21.33 31.15 -13.80
C ILE A 276 22.31 30.57 -12.78
N ALA A 277 21.85 29.74 -11.84
CA ALA A 277 22.72 29.15 -10.82
C ALA A 277 23.86 28.30 -11.42
N VAL A 278 23.59 27.54 -12.48
CA VAL A 278 24.59 26.73 -13.21
C VAL A 278 25.64 27.61 -13.88
N VAL A 279 25.21 28.66 -14.58
CA VAL A 279 26.12 29.59 -15.27
C VAL A 279 27.00 30.32 -14.25
N ARG A 280 26.40 30.83 -13.17
CA ARG A 280 27.09 31.59 -12.13
C ARG A 280 28.07 30.74 -11.31
N ARG A 281 27.80 29.44 -11.16
CA ARG A 281 28.64 28.51 -10.40
C ARG A 281 29.64 27.72 -11.26
N THR A 282 29.77 28.04 -12.54
CA THR A 282 30.78 27.43 -13.43
C THR A 282 31.98 28.39 -13.57
N PRO A 283 33.23 27.96 -13.29
CA PRO A 283 33.63 26.62 -12.85
C PRO A 283 33.21 26.31 -11.40
N LEU A 284 32.84 25.04 -11.15
CA LEU A 284 32.59 24.56 -9.78
C LEU A 284 33.82 24.83 -8.90
N PRO A 285 33.64 25.32 -7.66
CA PRO A 285 34.77 25.62 -6.78
C PRO A 285 35.62 24.37 -6.60
N ALA A 286 36.91 24.47 -6.94
CA ALA A 286 37.90 23.52 -6.48
C ALA A 286 38.20 23.89 -5.03
N GLY A 287 37.51 23.27 -4.07
CA GLY A 287 38.08 23.20 -2.74
C GLY A 287 39.42 22.46 -2.83
N LEU A 288 40.38 22.79 -1.96
CA LEU A 288 41.53 21.92 -1.66
C LEU A 288 41.08 20.44 -1.57
N PRO A 289 41.96 19.44 -1.82
CA PRO A 289 41.58 18.04 -1.69
C PRO A 289 40.84 17.80 -0.35
N GLY A 290 39.54 17.48 -0.43
CA GLY A 290 38.63 17.34 0.73
C GLY A 290 37.57 18.44 0.93
N GLY A 291 37.49 19.48 0.09
CA GLY A 291 36.50 20.57 0.21
C GLY A 291 35.27 20.40 -0.69
N GLY A 292 34.12 19.99 -0.13
CA GLY A 292 32.85 19.89 -0.85
C GLY A 292 32.11 21.22 -1.08
N LEU A 293 31.07 21.19 -1.90
CA LEU A 293 30.05 22.24 -2.02
C LEU A 293 29.31 22.34 -0.69
N GLY A 294 29.79 23.20 0.23
CA GLY A 294 29.16 23.40 1.54
C GLY A 294 27.67 23.81 1.49
N GLY A 295 27.16 24.20 0.32
CA GLY A 295 25.73 24.41 0.10
C GLY A 295 24.91 23.12 0.01
N ALA A 296 25.47 22.00 -0.47
CA ALA A 296 24.78 20.72 -0.57
C ALA A 296 24.54 20.11 0.82
N ASP A 297 25.58 20.11 1.66
CA ASP A 297 25.52 19.68 3.06
C ASP A 297 24.44 20.44 3.83
N GLY A 298 24.52 21.78 3.83
CA GLY A 298 23.54 22.62 4.52
C GLY A 298 22.11 22.45 4.01
N THR A 299 21.92 22.14 2.73
CA THR A 299 20.59 21.86 2.17
C THR A 299 20.03 20.54 2.70
N VAL A 300 20.82 19.46 2.71
CA VAL A 300 20.39 18.16 3.24
C VAL A 300 20.11 18.24 4.74
N GLU A 301 20.95 18.95 5.50
CA GLU A 301 20.74 19.18 6.94
C GLU A 301 19.46 19.98 7.21
N ALA A 302 19.22 21.07 6.47
CA ALA A 302 18.00 21.86 6.59
C ALA A 302 16.75 21.03 6.30
N LEU A 303 16.78 20.23 5.24
CA LEU A 303 15.66 19.37 4.84
C LEU A 303 15.43 18.23 5.83
N GLY A 304 16.50 17.63 6.35
CA GLY A 304 16.42 16.63 7.42
C GLY A 304 15.80 17.20 8.69
N ALA A 305 16.25 18.38 9.12
CA ALA A 305 15.68 19.09 10.27
C ALA A 305 14.21 19.46 10.04
N ALA A 306 13.87 20.00 8.86
CA ALA A 306 12.48 20.31 8.50
C ALA A 306 11.61 19.06 8.48
N MET A 307 12.11 17.93 7.97
CA MET A 307 11.39 16.65 7.97
C MET A 307 11.09 16.17 9.40
N VAL A 308 12.08 16.23 10.29
CA VAL A 308 11.91 15.88 11.71
C VAL A 308 10.89 16.82 12.35
N ALA A 309 11.04 18.13 12.16
CA ALA A 309 10.14 19.14 12.73
C ALA A 309 8.68 18.94 12.26
N VAL A 310 8.45 18.73 10.96
CA VAL A 310 7.12 18.47 10.40
C VAL A 310 6.55 17.15 10.90
N THR A 311 7.38 16.11 11.02
CA THR A 311 6.94 14.80 11.54
C THR A 311 6.54 14.89 13.02
N VAL A 312 7.32 15.60 13.84
CA VAL A 312 7.00 15.84 15.26
C VAL A 312 5.75 16.69 15.39
N LEU A 313 5.66 17.81 14.66
CA LEU A 313 4.48 18.67 14.64
C LEU A 313 3.24 17.88 14.20
N PHE A 314 3.34 17.07 13.16
CA PHE A 314 2.26 16.19 12.72
C PHE A 314 1.83 15.23 13.83
N ALA A 315 2.77 14.57 14.50
CA ALA A 315 2.47 13.69 15.63
C ALA A 315 1.77 14.44 16.78
N LEU A 316 2.22 15.66 17.10
CA LEU A 316 1.62 16.51 18.14
C LEU A 316 0.19 16.96 17.79
N ILE A 317 -0.09 17.30 16.54
CA ILE A 317 -1.44 17.67 16.06
C ILE A 317 -2.34 16.44 15.91
N LEU A 318 -1.76 15.27 15.62
CA LEU A 318 -2.51 14.01 15.53
C LEU A 318 -3.06 13.59 16.90
N VAL A 319 -2.40 13.93 18.02
CA VAL A 319 -2.88 13.63 19.38
C VAL A 319 -4.30 14.14 19.62
N PRO A 320 -4.58 15.45 19.58
CA PRO A 320 -5.93 15.95 19.81
C PRO A 320 -6.90 15.48 18.70
N ALA A 321 -6.45 15.31 17.45
CA ALA A 321 -7.31 14.79 16.38
C ALA A 321 -7.83 13.38 16.69
N ALA A 322 -6.95 12.48 17.14
CA ALA A 322 -7.31 11.12 17.53
C ALA A 322 -8.16 11.09 18.81
N LEU A 323 -7.85 11.94 19.80
CA LEU A 323 -8.66 12.05 21.02
C LEU A 323 -10.09 12.55 20.74
N LEU A 324 -10.25 13.53 19.85
CA LEU A 324 -11.55 14.04 19.44
C LEU A 324 -12.32 13.04 18.57
N GLY A 325 -11.63 12.24 17.76
CA GLY A 325 -12.20 11.14 17.00
C GLY A 325 -12.63 9.94 17.85
N ARG A 326 -11.98 9.72 19.01
CA ARG A 326 -12.17 8.56 19.91
C ARG A 326 -13.63 8.16 20.18
N PRO A 327 -14.59 9.08 20.38
CA PRO A 327 -16.00 8.71 20.58
C PRO A 327 -16.58 7.83 19.46
N THR A 328 -16.12 7.99 18.22
CA THR A 328 -16.61 7.24 17.06
C THR A 328 -16.21 5.76 17.06
N TRP A 329 -15.19 5.35 17.85
CA TRP A 329 -14.75 3.95 17.91
C TRP A 329 -14.55 3.39 19.33
N LYS A 330 -14.66 4.20 20.40
CA LYS A 330 -14.41 3.74 21.78
C LYS A 330 -15.34 2.61 22.23
N HIS A 331 -16.57 2.60 21.72
CA HIS A 331 -17.60 1.60 22.02
C HIS A 331 -17.34 0.27 21.28
N LEU A 332 -16.52 0.30 20.23
CA LEU A 332 -16.21 -0.88 19.43
C LEU A 332 -15.30 -1.86 20.21
N PRO A 333 -15.41 -3.17 19.93
CA PRO A 333 -14.44 -4.16 20.37
C PRO A 333 -13.01 -3.78 19.98
N HIS A 334 -12.02 -4.15 20.79
CA HIS A 334 -10.60 -3.84 20.53
C HIS A 334 -10.13 -4.28 19.13
N ARG A 335 -10.69 -5.36 18.58
CA ARG A 335 -10.34 -5.87 17.25
C ARG A 335 -10.84 -5.01 16.09
N LEU A 336 -11.78 -4.10 16.31
CA LEU A 336 -12.31 -3.19 15.28
C LEU A 336 -11.80 -1.75 15.47
N ARG A 337 -11.12 -1.48 16.58
CA ARG A 337 -10.57 -0.15 16.86
C ARG A 337 -9.40 0.16 15.93
N PRO A 338 -9.24 1.43 15.52
CA PRO A 338 -8.10 1.88 14.74
C PRO A 338 -6.76 1.48 15.36
N TRP A 339 -5.76 1.21 14.52
CA TRP A 339 -4.42 0.89 14.99
C TRP A 339 -3.83 2.03 15.81
N LEU A 340 -3.19 1.68 16.93
CA LEU A 340 -2.67 2.62 17.92
C LEU A 340 -3.71 3.69 18.34
N GLY A 341 -5.00 3.37 18.29
CA GLY A 341 -6.06 4.33 18.64
C GLY A 341 -6.18 5.53 17.68
N GLY A 342 -5.78 5.37 16.42
CA GLY A 342 -5.85 6.41 15.38
C GLY A 342 -4.52 7.13 15.13
N TRP A 343 -3.44 6.67 15.75
CA TRP A 343 -2.13 7.29 15.69
C TRP A 343 -1.18 6.67 14.67
N ALA A 344 -1.58 5.57 14.02
CA ALA A 344 -0.70 4.79 13.17
C ALA A 344 -0.11 5.58 11.98
N ALA A 345 -0.72 6.69 11.58
CA ALA A 345 -0.17 7.58 10.55
C ALA A 345 1.20 8.20 10.93
N ALA A 346 1.43 8.52 12.22
CA ALA A 346 2.66 9.18 12.69
C ALA A 346 3.93 8.31 12.51
N PRO A 347 3.99 7.06 13.01
CA PRO A 347 5.14 6.20 12.76
C PRO A 347 5.29 5.84 11.28
N VAL A 348 4.21 5.82 10.48
CA VAL A 348 4.30 5.54 9.04
C VAL A 348 4.94 6.70 8.27
N VAL A 349 4.59 7.95 8.55
CA VAL A 349 5.27 9.10 7.93
C VAL A 349 6.71 9.25 8.43
N ALA A 350 6.98 8.95 9.71
CA ALA A 350 8.34 8.90 10.24
C ALA A 350 9.18 7.84 9.51
N LEU A 351 8.63 6.64 9.29
CA LEU A 351 9.28 5.59 8.52
C LEU A 351 9.54 6.01 7.06
N ALA A 352 8.61 6.73 6.43
CA ALA A 352 8.82 7.30 5.10
C ALA A 352 10.02 8.26 5.08
N GLY A 353 10.11 9.16 6.07
CA GLY A 353 11.26 10.07 6.27
C GLY A 353 12.58 9.32 6.49
N LEU A 354 12.58 8.31 7.36
CA LEU A 354 13.76 7.49 7.67
C LEU A 354 14.24 6.68 6.46
N LEU A 355 13.33 6.13 5.66
CA LEU A 355 13.65 5.43 4.42
C LEU A 355 14.22 6.40 3.37
N GLY A 356 13.61 7.58 3.21
CA GLY A 356 14.13 8.62 2.32
C GLY A 356 15.55 9.07 2.73
N GLY A 357 15.74 9.38 4.01
CA GLY A 357 17.05 9.69 4.60
C GLY A 357 18.08 8.57 4.43
N GLY A 358 17.66 7.34 4.74
CA GLY A 358 18.47 6.12 4.70
C GLY A 358 18.98 5.78 3.31
N PHE A 359 18.11 5.80 2.29
CA PHE A 359 18.51 5.43 0.94
C PHE A 359 19.56 6.38 0.37
N GLY A 360 19.43 7.70 0.55
CA GLY A 360 20.45 8.64 0.07
C GLY A 360 21.77 8.52 0.81
N ALA A 361 21.73 8.42 2.16
CA ALA A 361 22.94 8.23 2.95
C ALA A 361 23.66 6.91 2.58
N GLY A 362 22.89 5.82 2.45
CA GLY A 362 23.42 4.52 2.04
C GLY A 362 24.03 4.54 0.64
N LEU A 363 23.36 5.16 -0.33
CA LEU A 363 23.86 5.29 -1.71
C LEU A 363 25.15 6.10 -1.76
N ALA A 364 25.21 7.25 -1.07
CA ALA A 364 26.39 8.10 -1.06
C ALA A 364 27.60 7.40 -0.41
N VAL A 365 27.39 6.72 0.72
CA VAL A 365 28.45 5.94 1.38
C VAL A 365 28.91 4.77 0.52
N ALA A 366 27.98 4.03 -0.10
CA ALA A 366 28.32 2.90 -0.96
C ALA A 366 29.10 3.32 -2.20
N LEU A 367 28.70 4.39 -2.89
CA LEU A 367 29.40 4.90 -4.07
C LEU A 367 30.78 5.46 -3.72
N ARG A 368 30.92 6.16 -2.59
CA ARG A 368 32.23 6.61 -2.09
C ARG A 368 33.18 5.42 -1.86
N GLN A 369 32.68 4.35 -1.24
CA GLN A 369 33.46 3.13 -1.01
C GLN A 369 33.80 2.39 -2.31
N LEU A 370 32.84 2.29 -3.24
CA LEU A 370 33.01 1.58 -4.52
C LEU A 370 34.12 2.20 -5.38
N VAL A 371 34.27 3.52 -5.32
CA VAL A 371 35.30 4.28 -6.08
C VAL A 371 36.61 4.38 -5.29
N GLY A 372 36.70 3.78 -4.10
CA GLY A 372 37.90 3.81 -3.25
C GLY A 372 38.20 5.18 -2.65
N ALA A 373 37.25 6.11 -2.67
CA ALA A 373 37.46 7.52 -2.40
C ALA A 373 37.10 7.88 -0.94
N ASN A 374 37.67 7.16 0.04
CA ASN A 374 37.32 7.31 1.46
C ASN A 374 37.67 8.69 2.03
N GLU A 375 38.65 9.37 1.43
CA GLU A 375 39.07 10.73 1.79
C GLU A 375 38.05 11.81 1.38
N LEU A 376 37.09 11.48 0.51
CA LEU A 376 36.06 12.42 0.09
C LEU A 376 35.02 12.64 1.20
N ARG A 377 34.59 13.90 1.32
CA ARG A 377 33.69 14.33 2.37
C ARG A 377 32.24 14.06 1.97
N LEU A 378 31.49 13.53 2.93
CA LEU A 378 30.03 13.40 2.89
C LEU A 378 29.43 14.22 4.04
N PRO A 379 28.12 14.56 3.98
CA PRO A 379 27.44 15.20 5.09
C PRO A 379 27.62 14.44 6.40
N ASP A 380 28.02 15.15 7.45
CA ASP A 380 28.27 14.56 8.78
C ASP A 380 27.04 13.82 9.33
N THR A 381 25.84 14.29 8.97
CA THR A 381 24.56 13.69 9.37
C THR A 381 24.34 12.27 8.82
N TYR A 382 25.06 11.84 7.77
CA TYR A 382 24.96 10.47 7.25
C TYR A 382 25.50 9.43 8.24
N ALA A 383 26.44 9.81 9.12
CA ALA A 383 26.88 8.94 10.20
C ALA A 383 25.73 8.65 11.19
N LEU A 384 24.92 9.65 11.54
CA LEU A 384 23.74 9.46 12.40
C LEU A 384 22.74 8.50 11.77
N VAL A 385 22.48 8.67 10.47
CA VAL A 385 21.55 7.83 9.71
C VAL A 385 22.01 6.37 9.67
N THR A 386 23.29 6.11 9.33
CA THR A 386 23.80 4.74 9.27
C THR A 386 23.79 4.06 10.64
N VAL A 387 24.21 4.75 11.71
CA VAL A 387 24.13 4.23 13.09
C VAL A 387 22.68 3.88 13.45
N LEU A 388 21.73 4.75 13.10
CA LEU A 388 20.31 4.52 13.38
C LEU A 388 19.76 3.27 12.68
N TRP A 389 20.13 3.07 11.41
CA TRP A 389 19.73 1.89 10.64
C TRP A 389 20.35 0.60 11.18
N GLY A 390 21.59 0.65 11.66
CA GLY A 390 22.22 -0.48 12.34
C GLY A 390 21.49 -0.88 13.62
N ALA A 391 21.16 0.12 14.47
CA ALA A 391 20.37 -0.09 15.68
C ALA A 391 18.98 -0.65 15.37
N GLY A 392 18.32 -0.09 14.34
CA GLY A 392 17.01 -0.52 13.89
C GLY A 392 16.98 -1.96 13.41
N LEU A 393 17.98 -2.38 12.61
CA LEU A 393 18.09 -3.77 12.16
C LEU A 393 18.30 -4.73 13.35
N ALA A 394 19.21 -4.40 14.27
CA ALA A 394 19.45 -5.21 15.45
C ALA A 394 18.17 -5.39 16.28
N LEU A 395 17.44 -4.30 16.52
CA LEU A 395 16.16 -4.33 17.23
C LEU A 395 15.12 -5.19 16.50
N ALA A 396 14.98 -5.03 15.19
CA ALA A 396 14.03 -5.80 14.38
C ALA A 396 14.31 -7.30 14.43
N VAL A 397 15.59 -7.70 14.36
CA VAL A 397 16.03 -9.10 14.49
C VAL A 397 15.68 -9.64 15.87
N VAL A 398 16.03 -8.92 16.94
CA VAL A 398 15.75 -9.35 18.33
C VAL A 398 14.24 -9.55 18.55
N LEU A 399 13.43 -8.56 18.20
CA LEU A 399 11.98 -8.64 18.37
C LEU A 399 11.35 -9.71 17.47
N GLY A 400 11.88 -9.91 16.26
CA GLY A 400 11.48 -10.98 15.36
C GLY A 400 11.76 -12.37 15.95
N VAL A 401 12.96 -12.58 16.47
CA VAL A 401 13.35 -13.86 17.13
C VAL A 401 12.48 -14.11 18.36
N LEU A 402 12.31 -13.12 19.25
CA LEU A 402 11.43 -13.25 20.42
C LEU A 402 9.98 -13.55 20.01
N GLY A 403 9.51 -12.97 18.91
CA GLY A 403 8.17 -13.21 18.39
C GLY A 403 7.97 -14.62 17.82
N PHE A 404 8.80 -14.98 16.85
CA PHE A 404 8.61 -16.19 16.05
C PHE A 404 9.25 -17.44 16.67
N ALA A 405 10.44 -17.33 17.25
CA ALA A 405 11.16 -18.47 17.83
C ALA A 405 10.73 -18.76 19.27
N VAL A 406 10.23 -17.76 20.01
CA VAL A 406 9.84 -17.93 21.42
C VAL A 406 8.32 -17.84 21.62
N ALA A 407 7.70 -16.72 21.24
CA ALA A 407 6.30 -16.47 21.59
C ALA A 407 5.30 -17.39 20.85
N VAL A 408 5.56 -17.74 19.58
CA VAL A 408 4.69 -18.66 18.82
C VAL A 408 4.71 -20.07 19.41
N PRO A 409 5.87 -20.73 19.62
CA PRO A 409 5.92 -22.05 20.27
C PRO A 409 5.36 -22.04 21.69
N LEU A 410 5.70 -21.04 22.51
CA LEU A 410 5.20 -20.93 23.89
C LEU A 410 3.68 -20.77 23.93
N ARG A 411 3.11 -20.01 22.99
CA ARG A 411 1.65 -19.88 22.87
C ARG A 411 0.99 -21.19 22.50
N ARG A 412 1.60 -21.98 21.59
CA ARG A 412 1.11 -23.32 21.21
C ARG A 412 1.09 -24.22 22.43
N LEU A 413 2.20 -24.29 23.16
CA LEU A 413 2.34 -25.09 24.38
C LEU A 413 1.29 -24.72 25.44
N ARG A 414 1.02 -23.42 25.64
CA ARG A 414 0.08 -22.96 26.67
C ARG A 414 -1.40 -23.07 26.32
N ARG A 415 -1.77 -22.97 25.03
CA ARG A 415 -3.18 -22.91 24.60
C ARG A 415 -3.68 -24.18 23.93
N GLY A 416 -2.78 -25.09 23.55
CA GLY A 416 -3.14 -26.32 22.86
C GLY A 416 -3.83 -26.08 21.51
N ILE A 417 -4.62 -27.06 21.09
CA ILE A 417 -5.42 -27.02 19.86
C ILE A 417 -6.56 -26.00 20.03
N PRO A 418 -6.75 -25.05 19.10
CA PRO A 418 -7.86 -24.12 19.16
C PRO A 418 -9.20 -24.86 19.15
N LYS A 419 -10.10 -24.59 20.11
CA LYS A 419 -11.42 -25.24 20.19
C LYS A 419 -12.26 -25.15 18.90
N ILE A 420 -12.06 -24.10 18.10
CA ILE A 420 -12.72 -23.94 16.80
C ILE A 420 -12.25 -24.98 15.78
N VAL A 421 -11.00 -25.43 15.85
CA VAL A 421 -10.45 -26.49 14.99
C VAL A 421 -11.11 -27.82 15.35
N ALA A 422 -11.29 -28.11 16.64
CA ALA A 422 -12.01 -29.31 17.08
C ALA A 422 -13.48 -29.34 16.62
N LEU A 423 -14.14 -28.17 16.48
CA LEU A 423 -15.51 -28.10 15.93
C LEU A 423 -15.56 -28.33 14.42
N MET A 424 -14.43 -28.21 13.72
CA MET A 424 -14.34 -28.46 12.28
C MET A 424 -14.11 -29.94 11.96
N GLU A 425 -14.13 -30.82 12.98
CA GLU A 425 -13.89 -32.29 12.94
C GLU A 425 -12.87 -32.66 11.86
N ILE A 426 -11.67 -32.10 11.98
CA ILE A 426 -10.52 -32.44 11.13
C ILE A 426 -9.96 -33.77 11.64
N ASP A 427 -9.40 -34.58 10.74
CA ASP A 427 -8.70 -35.82 11.12
C ASP A 427 -7.68 -35.56 12.24
N GLU A 428 -7.69 -36.39 13.30
CA GLU A 428 -6.80 -36.23 14.47
C GLU A 428 -5.32 -36.11 14.08
N ALA A 429 -4.89 -36.84 13.05
CA ALA A 429 -3.53 -36.80 12.53
C ALA A 429 -3.14 -35.44 11.91
N GLN A 430 -4.11 -34.66 11.43
CA GLN A 430 -3.91 -33.36 10.78
C GLN A 430 -4.21 -32.17 11.70
N GLU A 431 -4.91 -32.38 12.82
CA GLU A 431 -5.26 -31.33 13.78
C GLU A 431 -4.03 -30.57 14.30
N GLU A 432 -2.92 -31.28 14.55
CA GLU A 432 -1.68 -30.65 15.01
C GLU A 432 -1.07 -29.68 13.99
N GLU A 433 -1.08 -30.06 12.72
CA GLU A 433 -0.57 -29.24 11.63
C GLU A 433 -1.44 -27.99 11.47
N ALA A 434 -2.76 -28.18 11.42
CA ALA A 434 -3.77 -27.12 11.36
C ALA A 434 -3.62 -26.13 12.53
N ALA A 435 -3.50 -26.66 13.76
CA ALA A 435 -3.32 -25.86 14.96
C ALA A 435 -2.01 -25.06 14.94
N SER A 436 -0.92 -25.65 14.43
CA SER A 436 0.37 -24.98 14.31
C SER A 436 0.32 -23.81 13.31
N ALA A 437 -0.29 -24.04 12.15
CA ALA A 437 -0.47 -23.04 11.10
C ALA A 437 -1.39 -21.91 11.59
N TRP A 438 -2.50 -22.26 12.26
CA TRP A 438 -3.41 -21.29 12.87
C TRP A 438 -2.69 -20.45 13.94
N ALA A 439 -1.89 -21.07 14.81
CA ALA A 439 -1.18 -20.36 15.87
C ALA A 439 -0.20 -19.32 15.30
N ARG A 440 0.58 -19.70 14.28
CA ARG A 440 1.49 -18.80 13.55
C ARG A 440 0.72 -17.68 12.87
N ALA A 441 -0.29 -18.01 12.06
CA ALA A 441 -1.08 -17.01 11.33
C ALA A 441 -1.80 -16.03 12.26
N SER A 442 -2.37 -16.53 13.35
CA SER A 442 -3.01 -15.71 14.37
C SER A 442 -2.01 -14.80 15.09
N TRP A 443 -0.77 -15.23 15.29
CA TRP A 443 0.28 -14.38 15.88
C TRP A 443 0.66 -13.27 14.90
N GLU A 444 0.91 -13.60 13.63
CA GLU A 444 1.26 -12.63 12.59
C GLU A 444 0.19 -11.55 12.42
N ARG A 445 -1.08 -11.94 12.21
CA ARG A 445 -2.22 -10.99 12.12
C ARG A 445 -2.31 -10.05 13.33
N LYS A 446 -2.02 -10.57 14.52
CA LYS A 446 -2.15 -9.82 15.77
C LYS A 446 -0.94 -8.92 16.08
N HIS A 447 0.27 -9.32 15.71
CA HIS A 447 1.50 -8.72 16.24
C HIS A 447 2.45 -8.15 15.17
N LEU A 448 2.34 -8.52 13.89
CA LEU A 448 3.28 -8.06 12.86
C LEU A 448 3.23 -6.53 12.67
N HIS A 449 2.03 -5.95 12.66
CA HIS A 449 1.87 -4.50 12.62
C HIS A 449 2.41 -3.82 13.88
N HIS A 450 2.26 -4.41 15.08
CA HIS A 450 2.87 -3.88 16.29
C HIS A 450 4.40 -3.93 16.23
N LEU A 451 4.98 -5.01 15.72
CA LEU A 451 6.43 -5.15 15.51
C LEU A 451 6.95 -4.02 14.61
N ALA A 452 6.35 -3.86 13.43
CA ALA A 452 6.74 -2.83 12.47
C ALA A 452 6.61 -1.41 13.06
N LEU A 453 5.49 -1.12 13.73
CA LEU A 453 5.27 0.18 14.36
C LEU A 453 6.21 0.43 15.55
N THR A 454 6.55 -0.60 16.32
CA THR A 454 7.51 -0.51 17.44
C THR A 454 8.92 -0.20 16.94
N VAL A 455 9.37 -0.90 15.89
CA VAL A 455 10.67 -0.62 15.27
C VAL A 455 10.70 0.81 14.71
N ALA A 456 9.65 1.24 14.00
CA ALA A 456 9.57 2.60 13.47
C ALA A 456 9.59 3.67 14.58
N LEU A 457 8.84 3.47 15.68
CA LEU A 457 8.84 4.37 16.83
C LEU A 457 10.20 4.39 17.55
N ALA A 458 10.82 3.24 17.73
CA ALA A 458 12.15 3.14 18.36
C ALA A 458 13.23 3.81 17.50
N MET A 459 13.17 3.66 16.18
CA MET A 459 14.06 4.39 15.27
C MET A 459 13.78 5.91 15.29
N ALA A 460 12.52 6.35 15.36
CA ALA A 460 12.21 7.77 15.49
C ALA A 460 12.78 8.35 16.80
N ALA A 461 12.60 7.65 17.93
CA ALA A 461 13.16 8.04 19.22
C ALA A 461 14.69 8.02 19.22
N GLY A 462 15.30 6.97 18.66
CA GLY A 462 16.75 6.85 18.50
C GLY A 462 17.34 7.96 17.62
N GLY A 463 16.64 8.35 16.56
CA GLY A 463 17.00 9.50 15.73
C GLY A 463 17.01 10.80 16.53
N GLY A 464 15.98 11.05 17.34
CA GLY A 464 15.94 12.19 18.27
C GLY A 464 17.10 12.19 19.26
N ALA A 465 17.39 11.03 19.88
CA ALA A 465 18.52 10.89 20.80
C ALA A 465 19.87 11.14 20.12
N LEU A 466 20.08 10.62 18.91
CA LEU A 466 21.31 10.86 18.14
C LEU A 466 21.48 12.33 17.76
N LEU A 467 20.40 13.04 17.45
CA LEU A 467 20.43 14.49 17.21
C LEU A 467 20.82 15.25 18.48
N VAL A 468 20.24 14.91 19.63
CA VAL A 468 20.61 15.51 20.94
C VAL A 468 22.08 15.22 21.27
N LEU A 469 22.56 14.00 21.04
CA LEU A 469 23.97 13.66 21.22
C LEU A 469 24.87 14.51 20.33
N ARG A 470 24.54 14.61 19.03
CA ARG A 470 25.33 15.37 18.06
C ARG A 470 25.41 16.85 18.41
N PHE A 471 24.28 17.49 18.67
CA PHE A 471 24.20 18.94 18.87
C PHE A 471 24.43 19.37 20.32
N GLY A 472 24.27 18.48 21.30
CA GLY A 472 24.50 18.76 22.71
C GLY A 472 25.89 18.34 23.21
N PHE A 473 26.46 17.25 22.68
CA PHE A 473 27.70 16.64 23.20
C PHE A 473 28.81 16.49 22.15
N GLY A 474 28.57 16.90 20.89
CA GLY A 474 29.58 16.92 19.83
C GLY A 474 29.58 15.66 18.93
N PRO A 475 30.71 15.35 18.26
CA PRO A 475 30.77 14.24 17.30
C PRO A 475 30.54 12.88 17.96
N LEU A 476 29.94 11.95 17.21
CA LEU A 476 29.69 10.60 17.72
C LEU A 476 31.01 9.89 18.04
N PRO A 477 31.14 9.29 19.23
CA PRO A 477 32.29 8.47 19.59
C PRO A 477 32.57 7.32 18.61
N GLY A 478 33.83 6.90 18.50
CA GLY A 478 34.26 5.84 17.59
C GLY A 478 33.65 4.45 17.84
N TRP A 479 33.11 4.18 19.02
CA TRP A 479 32.45 2.91 19.33
C TRP A 479 31.11 2.70 18.60
N PHE A 480 30.56 3.74 17.96
CA PHE A 480 29.41 3.60 17.06
C PHE A 480 29.76 3.06 15.66
N LYS A 481 31.05 2.96 15.31
CA LYS A 481 31.50 2.48 13.98
C LYS A 481 30.96 1.08 13.60
N PRO A 482 30.94 0.07 14.48
CA PRO A 482 30.35 -1.24 14.14
C PRO A 482 28.86 -1.13 13.80
N LEU A 483 28.12 -0.28 14.53
CA LEU A 483 26.70 -0.07 14.29
C LEU A 483 26.44 0.67 12.98
N SER A 484 27.28 1.65 12.64
CA SER A 484 27.26 2.30 11.33
C SER A 484 27.52 1.30 10.21
N ALA A 485 28.49 0.39 10.36
CA ALA A 485 28.79 -0.64 9.36
C ALA A 485 27.60 -1.62 9.16
N ILE A 486 26.96 -2.06 10.25
CA ILE A 486 25.71 -2.85 10.18
C ILE A 486 24.62 -2.05 9.46
N GLY A 487 24.52 -0.75 9.70
CA GLY A 487 23.56 0.11 9.04
C GLY A 487 23.80 0.28 7.54
N VAL A 488 25.05 0.46 7.12
CA VAL A 488 25.42 0.47 5.70
C VAL A 488 25.06 -0.86 5.05
N PHE A 489 25.38 -1.97 5.71
CA PHE A 489 24.96 -3.30 5.25
C PHE A 489 23.44 -3.44 5.16
N ALA A 490 22.70 -2.98 6.17
CA ALA A 490 21.23 -3.04 6.20
C ALA A 490 20.61 -2.26 5.04
N LEU A 491 21.09 -1.04 4.80
CA LEU A 491 20.64 -0.18 3.70
C LEU A 491 21.00 -0.79 2.33
N GLY A 492 22.22 -1.30 2.18
CA GLY A 492 22.67 -1.97 0.97
C GLY A 492 21.88 -3.25 0.67
N ALA A 493 21.66 -4.10 1.67
CA ALA A 493 20.86 -5.31 1.57
C ALA A 493 19.39 -5.00 1.24
N MET A 494 18.83 -3.94 1.84
CA MET A 494 17.48 -3.47 1.51
C MET A 494 17.39 -2.97 0.07
N ALA A 495 18.35 -2.16 -0.40
CA ALA A 495 18.41 -1.69 -1.78
C ALA A 495 18.57 -2.84 -2.78
N ALA A 496 19.49 -3.77 -2.52
CA ALA A 496 19.68 -4.97 -3.33
C ALA A 496 18.43 -5.87 -3.33
N GLY A 497 17.77 -6.00 -2.19
CA GLY A 497 16.48 -6.66 -2.05
C GLY A 497 15.42 -6.03 -2.95
N LEU A 498 15.24 -4.71 -2.88
CA LEU A 498 14.31 -3.98 -3.75
C LEU A 498 14.66 -4.11 -5.24
N LEU A 499 15.94 -4.02 -5.62
CA LEU A 499 16.37 -4.24 -7.01
C LEU A 499 16.09 -5.67 -7.46
N ARG A 500 16.28 -6.68 -6.60
CA ARG A 500 15.90 -8.07 -6.88
C ARG A 500 14.39 -8.20 -7.06
N VAL A 501 13.59 -7.47 -6.28
CA VAL A 501 12.12 -7.38 -6.45
C VAL A 501 11.78 -6.80 -7.82
N VAL A 502 12.40 -5.67 -8.18
CA VAL A 502 12.22 -5.01 -9.48
C VAL A 502 12.58 -5.96 -10.62
N PHE A 503 13.76 -6.57 -10.55
CA PHE A 503 14.26 -7.51 -11.55
C PHE A 503 13.36 -8.73 -11.68
N ALA A 504 13.00 -9.38 -10.57
CA ALA A 504 12.10 -10.54 -10.58
C ALA A 504 10.70 -10.19 -11.08
N ALA A 505 10.18 -9.00 -10.77
CA ALA A 505 8.90 -8.54 -11.29
C ALA A 505 8.94 -8.28 -12.81
N ALA A 506 10.09 -7.84 -13.34
CA ALA A 506 10.30 -7.64 -14.76
C ALA A 506 10.53 -8.94 -15.54
N THR A 507 11.24 -9.92 -14.96
CA THR A 507 11.66 -11.14 -15.65
C THR A 507 10.81 -12.37 -15.36
N THR A 508 10.12 -12.45 -14.20
CA THR A 508 9.34 -13.63 -13.79
C THR A 508 7.98 -13.25 -13.18
N PRO A 509 6.92 -13.10 -14.00
CA PRO A 509 5.61 -12.61 -13.53
C PRO A 509 4.92 -13.47 -12.47
N LYS A 510 5.31 -14.74 -12.29
CA LYS A 510 4.51 -15.75 -11.55
C LYS A 510 4.94 -16.05 -10.10
N ARG A 511 6.03 -15.50 -9.55
CA ARG A 511 6.70 -16.16 -8.40
C ARG A 511 6.86 -15.43 -7.06
N SER A 512 6.13 -14.36 -6.73
CA SER A 512 6.28 -13.71 -5.42
C SER A 512 5.02 -13.06 -4.83
N ARG A 513 4.37 -13.79 -3.90
CA ARG A 513 3.12 -13.39 -3.23
C ARG A 513 3.30 -12.23 -2.23
N HIS A 514 4.38 -12.24 -1.44
CA HIS A 514 4.69 -11.14 -0.51
C HIS A 514 5.00 -9.81 -1.21
N LEU A 515 5.51 -9.88 -2.45
CA LEU A 515 5.79 -8.70 -3.25
C LEU A 515 4.51 -8.10 -3.86
N GLY A 516 3.49 -8.94 -4.13
CA GLY A 516 2.15 -8.51 -4.51
C GLY A 516 1.46 -7.66 -3.43
N ALA A 517 1.54 -8.08 -2.16
CA ALA A 517 0.92 -7.35 -1.06
C ALA A 517 1.46 -5.91 -0.89
N LEU A 518 2.77 -5.70 -1.10
CA LEU A 518 3.37 -4.36 -1.08
C LEU A 518 2.95 -3.53 -2.30
N ALA A 519 2.96 -4.13 -3.50
CA ALA A 519 2.52 -3.45 -4.72
C ALA A 519 1.03 -3.04 -4.61
N ASP A 520 0.19 -3.91 -4.07
CA ASP A 520 -1.23 -3.65 -3.92
C ASP A 520 -1.50 -2.62 -2.81
N LEU A 521 -0.77 -2.63 -1.68
CA LEU A 521 -0.86 -1.57 -0.67
C LEU A 521 -0.57 -0.20 -1.27
N VAL A 522 0.40 -0.12 -2.19
CA VAL A 522 0.81 1.15 -2.81
C VAL A 522 -0.14 1.59 -3.92
N CYS A 523 -0.53 0.68 -4.81
CA CYS A 523 -1.33 0.98 -6.01
C CYS A 523 -2.85 1.03 -5.74
N PHE A 524 -3.28 0.74 -4.51
CA PHE A 524 -4.70 0.85 -4.14
C PHE A 524 -5.13 2.31 -3.91
N TRP A 525 -4.29 3.13 -3.28
CA TRP A 525 -4.70 4.44 -2.78
C TRP A 525 -4.63 5.56 -3.82
N PRO A 526 -5.64 6.42 -3.92
CA PRO A 526 -5.56 7.64 -4.74
C PRO A 526 -4.43 8.57 -4.27
N ARG A 527 -3.94 9.40 -5.20
CA ARG A 527 -2.89 10.39 -4.93
C ARG A 527 -3.45 11.53 -4.10
N ALA A 528 -3.00 11.66 -2.86
CA ALA A 528 -3.50 12.65 -1.91
C ALA A 528 -2.39 13.51 -1.29
N ALA A 529 -1.20 12.93 -1.09
CA ALA A 529 -0.05 13.61 -0.51
C ALA A 529 1.15 13.73 -1.47
N HIS A 530 1.40 12.72 -2.31
CA HIS A 530 2.56 12.69 -3.20
C HIS A 530 2.15 12.39 -4.67
N PRO A 531 2.63 13.14 -5.69
CA PRO A 531 2.14 13.01 -7.06
C PRO A 531 2.74 11.83 -7.82
N THR A 532 3.96 11.41 -7.47
CA THR A 532 4.70 10.34 -8.19
C THR A 532 4.36 8.92 -7.74
N VAL A 533 3.42 8.77 -6.80
CA VAL A 533 2.95 7.44 -6.41
C VAL A 533 2.21 6.80 -7.58
N PRO A 534 2.23 5.45 -7.68
CA PRO A 534 1.56 4.75 -8.75
C PRO A 534 0.08 5.15 -8.89
N PRO A 535 -0.48 5.12 -10.11
CA PRO A 535 -1.91 5.35 -10.29
C PRO A 535 -2.72 4.36 -9.45
N SER A 536 -3.88 4.78 -8.95
CA SER A 536 -4.75 3.90 -8.18
C SER A 536 -5.56 3.01 -9.11
N TYR A 537 -5.46 1.68 -8.97
CA TYR A 537 -6.30 0.76 -9.72
C TYR A 537 -7.75 0.82 -9.22
N ALA A 538 -7.98 1.13 -7.94
CA ALA A 538 -9.33 1.23 -7.37
C ALA A 538 -10.16 2.31 -8.09
N LEU A 539 -9.55 3.42 -8.51
CA LEU A 539 -10.23 4.49 -9.27
C LEU A 539 -10.71 4.05 -10.67
N LYS A 540 -10.18 2.95 -11.21
CA LYS A 540 -10.61 2.36 -12.49
C LYS A 540 -11.48 1.13 -12.30
N VAL A 541 -11.06 0.19 -11.45
CA VAL A 541 -11.73 -1.10 -11.27
C VAL A 541 -13.08 -0.95 -10.60
N VAL A 542 -13.17 -0.17 -9.50
CA VAL A 542 -14.44 -0.04 -8.74
C VAL A 542 -15.57 0.49 -9.62
N PRO A 543 -15.38 1.56 -10.40
CA PRO A 543 -16.46 2.04 -11.25
C PRO A 543 -16.77 1.15 -12.44
N GLU A 544 -15.77 0.52 -13.07
CA GLU A 544 -16.01 -0.40 -14.19
C GLU A 544 -16.75 -1.66 -13.75
N LEU A 545 -16.44 -2.19 -12.55
CA LEU A 545 -17.22 -3.26 -11.94
C LEU A 545 -18.66 -2.82 -11.65
N ALA A 546 -18.85 -1.64 -11.07
CA ALA A 546 -20.19 -1.12 -10.78
C ALA A 546 -21.02 -0.91 -12.07
N ASP A 547 -20.43 -0.34 -13.11
CA ASP A 547 -21.09 -0.16 -14.41
C ASP A 547 -21.43 -1.52 -15.04
N ARG A 548 -20.53 -2.51 -14.95
CA ARG A 548 -20.77 -3.87 -15.46
C ARG A 548 -21.89 -4.60 -14.72
N VAL A 549 -22.00 -4.41 -13.41
CA VAL A 549 -23.11 -4.95 -12.62
C VAL A 549 -24.44 -4.36 -13.08
N LYS A 550 -24.51 -3.04 -13.27
CA LYS A 550 -25.72 -2.36 -13.75
C LYS A 550 -26.12 -2.81 -15.15
N GLU A 551 -25.15 -3.07 -16.02
CA GLU A 551 -25.41 -3.62 -17.36
C GLU A 551 -26.11 -4.97 -17.30
N HIS A 552 -25.66 -5.88 -16.43
CA HIS A 552 -26.33 -7.19 -16.25
C HIS A 552 -27.69 -7.07 -15.55
N LEU A 553 -27.84 -6.14 -14.60
CA LEU A 553 -29.11 -5.90 -13.91
C LEU A 553 -30.18 -5.26 -14.80
N ALA A 554 -29.81 -4.73 -15.98
CA ALA A 554 -30.77 -4.23 -16.96
C ALA A 554 -31.74 -5.32 -17.43
N ASP A 555 -31.35 -6.60 -17.36
CA ASP A 555 -32.26 -7.73 -17.46
C ASP A 555 -32.93 -7.99 -16.09
N PRO A 556 -34.26 -7.84 -15.96
CA PRO A 556 -34.99 -8.04 -14.70
C PRO A 556 -34.83 -9.45 -14.11
N GLY A 557 -34.61 -10.47 -14.96
CA GLY A 557 -34.45 -11.87 -14.53
C GLY A 557 -33.07 -12.20 -13.96
N THR A 558 -32.11 -11.29 -14.09
CA THR A 558 -30.71 -11.54 -13.75
C THR A 558 -30.38 -11.09 -12.33
N ARG A 559 -29.62 -11.94 -11.62
CA ARG A 559 -28.99 -11.65 -10.32
C ARG A 559 -27.49 -11.65 -10.47
N VAL A 560 -26.81 -10.75 -9.75
CA VAL A 560 -25.36 -10.55 -9.86
C VAL A 560 -24.70 -10.70 -8.50
N VAL A 561 -23.73 -11.62 -8.41
CA VAL A 561 -22.87 -11.78 -7.23
C VAL A 561 -21.48 -11.25 -7.55
N LEU A 562 -21.08 -10.17 -6.88
CA LEU A 562 -19.72 -9.66 -6.93
C LEU A 562 -18.83 -10.55 -6.06
N SER A 563 -17.80 -11.18 -6.64
CA SER A 563 -16.86 -12.02 -5.89
C SER A 563 -15.43 -11.45 -5.91
N GLY A 564 -14.78 -11.38 -4.75
CA GLY A 564 -13.45 -10.80 -4.60
C GLY A 564 -12.57 -11.58 -3.65
N TYR A 565 -11.36 -11.94 -4.11
CA TYR A 565 -10.35 -12.64 -3.33
C TYR A 565 -9.25 -11.71 -2.83
N ASN A 566 -8.77 -11.91 -1.59
CA ASN A 566 -7.70 -11.11 -0.97
C ASN A 566 -7.99 -9.60 -1.10
N LEU A 567 -7.16 -8.82 -1.80
CA LEU A 567 -7.38 -7.39 -2.01
C LEU A 567 -8.46 -7.07 -3.04
N GLY A 568 -8.79 -8.02 -3.92
CA GLY A 568 -9.98 -7.98 -4.76
C GLY A 568 -11.27 -7.92 -3.95
N SER A 569 -11.28 -8.44 -2.71
CA SER A 569 -12.43 -8.31 -1.81
C SER A 569 -12.73 -6.85 -1.44
N LEU A 570 -11.70 -6.00 -1.32
CA LEU A 570 -11.89 -4.58 -1.05
C LEU A 570 -12.51 -3.90 -2.28
N LEU A 571 -12.04 -4.23 -3.48
CA LEU A 571 -12.59 -3.69 -4.71
C LEU A 571 -14.07 -4.06 -4.89
N THR A 572 -14.44 -5.31 -4.60
CA THR A 572 -15.84 -5.74 -4.71
C THR A 572 -16.71 -5.16 -3.61
N VAL A 573 -16.22 -4.98 -2.39
CA VAL A 573 -16.93 -4.26 -1.32
C VAL A 573 -17.21 -2.81 -1.72
N LEU A 574 -16.20 -2.10 -2.24
CA LEU A 574 -16.37 -0.71 -2.68
C LEU A 574 -17.30 -0.62 -3.91
N ALA A 575 -17.20 -1.58 -4.84
CA ALA A 575 -18.11 -1.65 -5.99
C ALA A 575 -19.54 -1.96 -5.56
N ALA A 576 -19.76 -2.90 -4.63
CA ALA A 576 -21.07 -3.21 -4.08
C ALA A 576 -21.67 -1.99 -3.36
N ALA A 577 -20.88 -1.31 -2.51
CA ALA A 577 -21.33 -0.07 -1.86
C ALA A 577 -21.76 1.00 -2.86
N ARG A 578 -21.02 1.15 -3.97
CA ARG A 578 -21.37 2.06 -5.06
C ARG A 578 -22.65 1.63 -5.77
N VAL A 579 -22.77 0.35 -6.11
CA VAL A 579 -23.96 -0.20 -6.78
C VAL A 579 -25.21 -0.01 -5.94
N ILE A 580 -25.17 -0.39 -4.65
CA ILE A 580 -26.32 -0.27 -3.74
C ILE A 580 -26.74 1.20 -3.53
N ALA A 581 -25.77 2.12 -3.48
CA ALA A 581 -26.06 3.55 -3.38
C ALA A 581 -26.74 4.11 -4.65
N ASP A 582 -26.41 3.56 -5.83
CA ASP A 582 -26.93 4.04 -7.11
C ASP A 582 -28.23 3.35 -7.56
N LEU A 583 -28.55 2.16 -7.03
CA LEU A 583 -29.71 1.34 -7.45
C LEU A 583 -31.01 1.71 -6.71
N PRO A 584 -32.17 1.61 -7.38
CA PRO A 584 -33.48 1.68 -6.74
C PRO A 584 -33.67 0.49 -5.77
N PRO A 585 -34.53 0.60 -4.74
CA PRO A 585 -34.71 -0.44 -3.73
C PRO A 585 -35.05 -1.82 -4.30
N GLU A 586 -35.89 -1.88 -5.34
CA GLU A 586 -36.32 -3.13 -6.01
C GLU A 586 -35.18 -3.94 -6.64
N ASP A 587 -34.09 -3.28 -7.04
CA ASP A 587 -32.96 -3.94 -7.70
C ASP A 587 -31.88 -4.42 -6.71
N ARG A 588 -31.93 -3.96 -5.46
CA ARG A 588 -30.95 -4.34 -4.43
C ARG A 588 -31.04 -5.81 -4.04
N ASP A 589 -32.23 -6.40 -4.21
CA ASP A 589 -32.47 -7.84 -3.96
C ASP A 589 -31.81 -8.78 -4.97
N ARG A 590 -31.33 -8.22 -6.07
CA ARG A 590 -30.64 -8.96 -7.13
C ARG A 590 -29.12 -8.87 -7.03
N VAL A 591 -28.59 -8.20 -5.99
CA VAL A 591 -27.15 -8.02 -5.78
C VAL A 591 -26.67 -8.78 -4.54
N GLY A 592 -25.60 -9.55 -4.72
CA GLY A 592 -24.90 -10.26 -3.66
C GLY A 592 -23.41 -9.97 -3.64
N LEU A 593 -22.75 -10.26 -2.52
CA LEU A 593 -21.32 -10.05 -2.33
C LEU A 593 -20.67 -11.29 -1.74
N LEU A 594 -19.61 -11.79 -2.38
CA LEU A 594 -18.76 -12.86 -1.89
C LEU A 594 -17.33 -12.34 -1.72
N THR A 595 -16.79 -12.50 -0.52
CA THR A 595 -15.39 -12.15 -0.22
C THR A 595 -14.65 -13.39 0.26
N ALA A 596 -13.37 -13.55 -0.08
CA ALA A 596 -12.59 -14.69 0.37
C ALA A 596 -11.16 -14.27 0.71
N GLY A 597 -10.61 -14.80 1.81
CA GLY A 597 -9.26 -14.46 2.28
C GLY A 597 -9.07 -12.96 2.53
N SER A 598 -10.13 -12.25 2.95
CA SER A 598 -10.15 -10.78 2.99
C SER A 598 -9.38 -10.17 4.18
N PRO A 599 -8.51 -9.17 3.97
CA PRO A 599 -7.86 -8.42 5.04
C PRO A 599 -8.73 -7.28 5.61
N LEU A 600 -10.01 -7.20 5.22
CA LEU A 600 -10.89 -6.06 5.51
C LEU A 600 -10.96 -5.75 7.02
N GLN A 601 -11.43 -6.70 7.84
CA GLN A 601 -11.71 -6.44 9.25
C GLN A 601 -10.44 -6.23 10.09
N TRP A 602 -9.49 -7.16 10.04
CA TRP A 602 -8.35 -7.13 10.96
C TRP A 602 -7.27 -6.10 10.58
N GLY A 603 -7.21 -5.73 9.29
CA GLY A 603 -6.20 -4.87 8.70
C GLY A 603 -6.77 -3.54 8.23
N TYR A 604 -7.45 -3.55 7.07
CA TYR A 604 -7.80 -2.32 6.34
C TYR A 604 -8.77 -1.42 7.09
N GLN A 605 -9.81 -1.97 7.72
CA GLN A 605 -10.78 -1.22 8.51
C GLN A 605 -10.13 -0.48 9.68
N ARG A 606 -9.06 -1.05 10.26
CA ARG A 606 -8.35 -0.48 11.42
C ARG A 606 -7.22 0.48 11.02
N ALA A 607 -6.58 0.21 9.88
CA ALA A 607 -5.53 1.07 9.34
C ALA A 607 -6.11 2.32 8.68
N PHE A 608 -7.30 2.22 8.06
CA PHE A 608 -7.94 3.27 7.26
C PHE A 608 -9.38 3.56 7.71
N PRO A 609 -9.59 3.91 8.99
CA PRO A 609 -10.92 3.99 9.60
C PRO A 609 -11.83 5.06 9.01
N ALA A 610 -11.25 6.09 8.38
CA ALA A 610 -12.02 7.15 7.72
C ALA A 610 -12.60 6.71 6.36
N MET A 611 -11.98 5.74 5.69
CA MET A 611 -12.41 5.22 4.39
C MET A 611 -13.32 4.00 4.53
N LEU A 612 -13.08 3.17 5.54
CA LEU A 612 -13.85 1.96 5.82
C LEU A 612 -14.53 2.03 7.20
N PRO A 613 -15.43 3.00 7.45
CA PRO A 613 -16.10 3.11 8.74
C PRO A 613 -17.05 1.93 8.96
N GLN A 614 -17.03 1.37 10.17
CA GLN A 614 -17.85 0.20 10.52
C GLN A 614 -19.34 0.40 10.23
N ALA A 615 -19.87 1.60 10.48
CA ALA A 615 -21.27 1.91 10.26
C ALA A 615 -21.68 1.78 8.79
N GLN A 616 -20.80 2.13 7.84
CA GLN A 616 -21.11 1.98 6.41
C GLN A 616 -20.95 0.56 5.91
N LEU A 617 -20.05 -0.22 6.52
CA LEU A 617 -19.98 -1.66 6.26
C LEU A 617 -21.22 -2.38 6.79
N ALA A 618 -21.74 -1.97 7.96
CA ALA A 618 -23.01 -2.47 8.49
C ALA A 618 -24.19 -2.07 7.59
N GLY A 619 -24.24 -0.81 7.15
CA GLY A 619 -25.27 -0.33 6.21
C GLY A 619 -25.19 -1.00 4.84
N LEU A 620 -23.99 -1.39 4.38
CA LEU A 620 -23.84 -2.21 3.17
C LEU A 620 -24.39 -3.63 3.41
N TYR A 621 -24.11 -4.23 4.57
CA TYR A 621 -24.64 -5.55 4.91
C TYR A 621 -26.18 -5.57 4.98
N GLU A 622 -26.77 -4.51 5.56
CA GLU A 622 -28.21 -4.26 5.59
C GLU A 622 -28.79 -3.99 4.19
N GLY A 623 -28.14 -3.14 3.38
CA GLY A 623 -28.57 -2.86 2.00
C GLY A 623 -28.46 -4.06 1.06
N LEU A 624 -27.71 -5.10 1.45
CA LEU A 624 -27.65 -6.40 0.80
C LEU A 624 -28.56 -7.44 1.47
N ASP A 625 -29.34 -7.09 2.50
CA ASP A 625 -30.20 -7.99 3.26
C ASP A 625 -29.48 -9.29 3.68
N GLY A 626 -28.26 -9.14 4.20
CA GLY A 626 -27.42 -10.26 4.62
C GLY A 626 -26.83 -11.13 3.49
N ARG A 627 -26.99 -10.75 2.21
CA ARG A 627 -26.39 -11.43 1.03
C ARG A 627 -24.89 -11.16 0.85
N TRP A 628 -24.19 -10.79 1.91
CA TRP A 628 -22.73 -10.73 1.95
C TRP A 628 -22.18 -11.97 2.65
N ARG A 629 -21.51 -12.83 1.88
CA ARG A 629 -20.81 -14.03 2.34
C ARG A 629 -19.29 -13.84 2.31
N ALA A 630 -18.60 -14.35 3.33
CA ALA A 630 -17.16 -14.18 3.50
C ALA A 630 -16.49 -15.51 3.87
N LEU A 631 -15.73 -16.09 2.95
CA LEU A 631 -14.97 -17.31 3.21
C LEU A 631 -13.64 -16.97 3.90
N CYS A 632 -13.36 -17.63 5.02
CA CYS A 632 -12.15 -17.39 5.79
C CYS A 632 -11.57 -18.68 6.38
N ARG A 633 -10.25 -18.69 6.60
CA ARG A 633 -9.53 -19.79 7.25
C ARG A 633 -8.73 -19.21 8.41
N GLY A 634 -8.61 -19.95 9.51
CA GLY A 634 -7.83 -19.48 10.64
C GLY A 634 -6.32 -19.45 10.42
N THR A 635 -5.86 -20.33 9.52
CA THR A 635 -4.48 -20.52 9.02
C THR A 635 -4.06 -19.45 7.99
N ASP A 636 -4.99 -18.64 7.48
CA ASP A 636 -4.70 -17.57 6.52
C ASP A 636 -4.13 -16.33 7.21
N ILE A 637 -2.90 -15.94 6.88
CA ILE A 637 -2.23 -14.75 7.47
C ILE A 637 -2.82 -13.42 6.99
N PHE A 638 -3.46 -13.37 5.82
CA PHE A 638 -4.03 -12.16 5.23
C PHE A 638 -5.54 -12.08 5.42
N GLY A 639 -6.23 -13.23 5.42
CA GLY A 639 -7.67 -13.33 5.61
C GLY A 639 -8.11 -13.43 7.07
N GLY A 640 -9.40 -13.16 7.30
CA GLY A 640 -10.08 -13.40 8.56
C GLY A 640 -11.58 -13.20 8.42
N GLY A 641 -12.32 -13.33 9.52
CA GLY A 641 -13.73 -12.96 9.56
C GLY A 641 -13.91 -11.50 9.14
N VAL A 642 -14.96 -11.23 8.36
CA VAL A 642 -15.23 -9.93 7.78
C VAL A 642 -16.44 -9.30 8.44
N THR A 643 -17.48 -10.10 8.60
CA THR A 643 -18.79 -9.68 9.13
C THR A 643 -18.96 -10.00 10.61
N THR A 644 -18.08 -10.82 11.20
CA THR A 644 -18.20 -11.29 12.59
C THR A 644 -16.89 -11.18 13.39
N TRP A 645 -17.03 -11.02 14.71
CA TRP A 645 -15.92 -10.86 15.66
C TRP A 645 -16.24 -11.47 17.03
N ARG A 646 -15.29 -11.40 17.96
CA ARG A 646 -15.41 -11.92 19.35
C ARG A 646 -15.78 -13.41 19.43
N HIS A 647 -15.31 -14.19 18.47
CA HIS A 647 -15.48 -15.64 18.39
C HIS A 647 -15.12 -16.36 19.69
N ARG A 648 -16.04 -17.18 20.20
CA ARG A 648 -15.83 -18.08 21.35
C ARG A 648 -16.54 -19.41 21.09
N VAL A 649 -15.96 -20.49 21.61
CA VAL A 649 -16.62 -21.81 21.61
C VAL A 649 -17.22 -22.04 22.99
N VAL A 650 -18.54 -22.21 23.05
CA VAL A 650 -19.31 -22.46 24.26
C VAL A 650 -20.28 -23.62 23.99
N ALA A 651 -20.28 -24.64 24.85
CA ALA A 651 -21.16 -25.81 24.73
C ALA A 651 -21.16 -26.44 23.32
N GLY A 652 -19.99 -26.61 22.71
CA GLY A 652 -19.84 -27.21 21.38
C GLY A 652 -20.30 -26.32 20.21
N LYS A 653 -20.63 -25.05 20.45
CA LYS A 653 -21.04 -24.11 19.40
C LYS A 653 -20.10 -22.92 19.31
N LEU A 654 -19.81 -22.49 18.08
CA LEU A 654 -19.11 -21.24 17.83
C LEU A 654 -20.09 -20.08 17.93
N LEU A 655 -19.85 -19.16 18.86
CA LEU A 655 -20.62 -17.93 19.05
C LEU A 655 -19.77 -16.72 18.70
N GLY A 656 -20.39 -15.63 18.27
CA GLY A 656 -19.73 -14.34 18.05
C GLY A 656 -20.71 -13.19 17.94
N ASP A 657 -20.19 -11.99 17.73
CA ASP A 657 -20.98 -10.82 17.39
C ASP A 657 -20.80 -10.53 15.89
N GLY A 658 -21.79 -9.99 15.20
CA GLY A 658 -21.64 -9.62 13.79
C GLY A 658 -22.71 -8.65 13.29
N TYR A 659 -22.65 -8.34 11.99
CA TYR A 659 -23.69 -7.55 11.32
C TYR A 659 -25.01 -8.32 11.24
N LEU A 660 -26.13 -7.60 11.37
CA LEU A 660 -27.47 -8.15 11.25
C LEU A 660 -28.14 -7.70 9.95
N PRO A 661 -28.95 -8.54 9.28
CA PRO A 661 -29.66 -8.17 8.05
C PRO A 661 -30.59 -6.95 8.24
N GLY A 662 -31.26 -6.86 9.39
CA GLY A 662 -32.11 -5.71 9.76
C GLY A 662 -31.35 -4.47 10.25
N GLY A 663 -30.03 -4.39 10.01
CA GLY A 663 -29.18 -3.28 10.43
C GLY A 663 -28.53 -3.47 11.80
N GLY A 664 -27.44 -2.73 12.01
CA GLY A 664 -26.69 -2.75 13.27
C GLY A 664 -25.85 -4.01 13.49
N THR A 665 -25.63 -4.37 14.76
CA THR A 665 -24.78 -5.50 15.16
C THR A 665 -25.36 -6.24 16.36
N GLY A 666 -25.22 -7.55 16.41
CA GLY A 666 -25.73 -8.37 17.52
C GLY A 666 -25.05 -9.74 17.65
N PRO A 667 -25.46 -10.53 18.65
CA PRO A 667 -24.93 -11.88 18.87
C PRO A 667 -25.42 -12.84 17.78
N LEU A 668 -24.56 -13.77 17.39
CA LEU A 668 -24.77 -14.79 16.39
C LEU A 668 -24.26 -16.14 16.91
N ALA A 669 -24.91 -17.21 16.47
CA ALA A 669 -24.47 -18.59 16.69
C ALA A 669 -24.16 -19.22 15.34
N ALA A 670 -23.09 -20.01 15.28
CA ALA A 670 -22.69 -20.68 14.06
C ALA A 670 -23.53 -21.94 13.85
N GLU A 671 -23.84 -22.19 12.59
CA GLU A 671 -24.33 -23.47 12.11
C GLU A 671 -23.15 -24.26 11.54
N ALA A 672 -22.92 -25.46 12.07
CA ALA A 672 -21.96 -26.39 11.51
C ALA A 672 -22.63 -27.20 10.40
N ASP A 673 -21.88 -27.51 9.35
CA ASP A 673 -22.32 -28.44 8.31
C ASP A 673 -21.54 -29.76 8.34
N ASP A 674 -21.98 -30.70 7.50
CA ASP A 674 -21.40 -32.04 7.38
C ASP A 674 -19.95 -32.03 6.85
N GLN A 675 -19.47 -30.90 6.32
CA GLN A 675 -18.10 -30.72 5.83
C GLN A 675 -17.21 -30.02 6.87
N GLY A 676 -17.72 -29.72 8.06
CA GLY A 676 -16.99 -29.03 9.12
C GLY A 676 -16.90 -27.52 8.92
N VAL A 677 -17.63 -26.94 7.96
CA VAL A 677 -17.71 -25.48 7.79
C VAL A 677 -18.59 -24.91 8.89
N LEU A 678 -18.09 -23.87 9.55
CA LEU A 678 -18.85 -23.13 10.56
C LEU A 678 -19.33 -21.81 9.96
N VAL A 679 -20.64 -21.72 9.70
CA VAL A 679 -21.27 -20.51 9.14
C VAL A 679 -21.79 -19.64 10.29
N LEU A 680 -21.15 -18.50 10.52
CA LEU A 680 -21.52 -17.53 11.54
C LEU A 680 -21.93 -16.21 10.86
N GLY A 681 -23.23 -15.95 10.77
CA GLY A 681 -23.75 -14.78 10.06
C GLY A 681 -23.36 -14.79 8.58
N GLY A 682 -22.57 -13.80 8.16
CA GLY A 682 -22.00 -13.75 6.80
C GLY A 682 -20.67 -14.49 6.65
N ASP A 683 -19.99 -14.88 7.74
CA ASP A 683 -18.65 -15.49 7.68
C ASP A 683 -18.72 -17.02 7.66
N HIS A 684 -18.07 -17.64 6.69
CA HIS A 684 -17.93 -19.09 6.55
C HIS A 684 -16.50 -19.46 6.93
N TRP A 685 -16.34 -20.17 8.05
CA TRP A 685 -15.04 -20.65 8.51
C TRP A 685 -14.78 -22.03 7.95
N LEU A 686 -13.84 -22.10 7.01
CA LEU A 686 -13.47 -23.35 6.34
C LEU A 686 -12.47 -24.16 7.17
N PRO A 687 -12.59 -25.50 7.20
CA PRO A 687 -11.53 -26.37 7.70
C PRO A 687 -10.25 -26.20 6.86
N ASP A 688 -9.09 -26.36 7.51
CA ASP A 688 -7.80 -26.35 6.81
C ASP A 688 -6.78 -27.24 7.56
N PRO A 689 -6.44 -28.44 7.05
CA PRO A 689 -6.70 -28.95 5.69
C PRO A 689 -8.18 -29.21 5.36
N MET A 690 -8.51 -29.25 4.06
CA MET A 690 -9.83 -29.71 3.59
C MET A 690 -9.98 -31.22 3.84
N ARG A 691 -11.17 -31.67 4.28
CA ARG A 691 -11.48 -33.07 4.62
C ARG A 691 -11.31 -34.06 3.47
N GLY A 692 -11.53 -33.63 2.23
CA GLY A 692 -11.37 -34.50 1.06
C GLY A 692 -11.74 -33.84 -0.26
N PRO A 693 -11.49 -34.51 -1.39
CA PRO A 693 -11.88 -34.03 -2.69
C PRO A 693 -13.40 -34.02 -2.81
N THR A 694 -13.97 -32.89 -3.25
CA THR A 694 -15.42 -32.72 -3.47
C THR A 694 -15.87 -33.28 -4.83
N GLY A 695 -14.93 -33.79 -5.64
CA GLY A 695 -15.16 -34.26 -7.02
C GLY A 695 -15.43 -33.14 -8.04
N ARG A 696 -15.58 -31.88 -7.60
CA ARG A 696 -15.93 -30.74 -8.46
C ARG A 696 -14.72 -29.92 -8.91
N HIS A 697 -13.71 -29.81 -8.05
CA HIS A 697 -12.52 -29.00 -8.29
C HIS A 697 -11.24 -29.80 -8.06
N ARG A 698 -10.14 -29.32 -8.67
CA ARG A 698 -8.81 -29.90 -8.46
C ARG A 698 -8.34 -29.58 -7.05
N TRP A 699 -8.14 -30.61 -6.23
CA TRP A 699 -7.79 -30.48 -4.83
C TRP A 699 -6.30 -30.73 -4.56
N ALA A 700 -5.76 -30.08 -3.52
CA ALA A 700 -4.40 -30.29 -3.02
C ALA A 700 -4.46 -30.68 -1.53
N PRO A 701 -3.76 -31.74 -1.11
CA PRO A 701 -3.70 -32.14 0.30
C PRO A 701 -2.89 -31.14 1.15
N GLY A 702 -3.17 -31.11 2.45
CA GLY A 702 -2.45 -30.30 3.45
C GLY A 702 -3.03 -28.91 3.67
N VAL A 703 -2.31 -28.09 4.45
CA VAL A 703 -2.78 -26.75 4.87
C VAL A 703 -2.66 -25.74 3.73
N LEU A 704 -3.80 -25.27 3.22
CA LEU A 704 -3.93 -24.35 2.10
C LEU A 704 -3.63 -22.89 2.48
N LYS A 705 -3.87 -22.49 3.74
CA LYS A 705 -3.64 -21.12 4.23
C LYS A 705 -4.41 -20.09 3.38
N HIS A 706 -3.68 -19.26 2.64
CA HIS A 706 -4.19 -18.17 1.79
C HIS A 706 -4.31 -18.59 0.31
N THR A 707 -4.60 -19.85 -0.02
CA THR A 707 -4.82 -20.25 -1.42
C THR A 707 -6.08 -21.09 -1.58
N ASP A 708 -6.56 -21.20 -2.81
CA ASP A 708 -7.54 -22.22 -3.22
C ASP A 708 -8.85 -22.19 -2.40
N TYR A 709 -9.39 -21.00 -2.20
CA TYR A 709 -10.75 -20.84 -1.66
C TYR A 709 -11.84 -21.29 -2.64
N VAL A 710 -11.56 -21.21 -3.95
CA VAL A 710 -12.50 -21.58 -5.03
C VAL A 710 -12.67 -23.10 -5.14
N VAL A 711 -11.68 -23.87 -4.69
CA VAL A 711 -11.69 -25.34 -4.74
C VAL A 711 -12.65 -25.94 -3.71
N ASP A 712 -12.96 -25.18 -2.66
CA ASP A 712 -13.87 -25.60 -1.61
C ASP A 712 -15.32 -25.63 -2.11
N ALA A 713 -16.06 -26.70 -1.84
CA ALA A 713 -17.47 -26.79 -2.24
C ALA A 713 -18.32 -25.67 -1.63
N GLU A 714 -17.87 -25.12 -0.49
CA GLU A 714 -18.54 -23.99 0.14
C GLU A 714 -18.47 -22.72 -0.70
N TRP A 715 -17.55 -22.61 -1.67
CA TRP A 715 -17.54 -21.51 -2.63
C TRP A 715 -18.88 -21.39 -3.35
N ASP A 716 -19.37 -22.47 -3.95
CA ASP A 716 -20.62 -22.47 -4.69
C ASP A 716 -21.84 -22.29 -3.76
N ASN A 717 -21.80 -22.88 -2.56
CA ASN A 717 -22.85 -22.65 -1.56
C ASN A 717 -22.94 -21.17 -1.19
N ALA A 718 -21.80 -20.52 -0.96
CA ALA A 718 -21.73 -19.11 -0.63
C ALA A 718 -22.18 -18.23 -1.81
N VAL A 719 -21.88 -18.60 -3.07
CA VAL A 719 -22.42 -17.92 -4.25
C VAL A 719 -23.94 -18.04 -4.32
N ALA A 720 -24.51 -19.23 -4.10
CA ALA A 720 -25.97 -19.42 -4.10
C ALA A 720 -26.65 -18.61 -3.00
N MET A 721 -26.07 -18.59 -1.79
CA MET A 721 -26.57 -17.80 -0.67
C MET A 721 -26.45 -16.29 -0.92
N ALA A 722 -25.35 -15.82 -1.52
CA ALA A 722 -25.19 -14.42 -1.91
C ALA A 722 -26.14 -14.03 -3.05
N ALA A 723 -26.48 -14.95 -3.94
CA ALA A 723 -27.50 -14.72 -4.97
C ALA A 723 -28.94 -14.73 -4.41
N GLY A 724 -29.15 -15.02 -3.13
CA GLY A 724 -30.48 -15.14 -2.52
C GLY A 724 -31.24 -16.39 -2.97
N LEU A 725 -30.54 -17.45 -3.37
CA LEU A 725 -31.11 -18.73 -3.82
C LEU A 725 -31.13 -19.80 -2.71
N GLY A 726 -30.82 -19.39 -1.47
CA GLY A 726 -30.69 -20.27 -0.32
C GLY A 726 -29.42 -21.12 -0.32
N ARG A 727 -29.20 -21.86 0.76
CA ARG A 727 -28.11 -22.85 0.84
C ARG A 727 -28.53 -24.13 0.11
N PRO A 728 -27.69 -24.68 -0.78
CA PRO A 728 -27.99 -25.96 -1.42
C PRO A 728 -28.06 -27.05 -0.34
N ARG A 729 -29.15 -27.85 -0.30
CA ARG A 729 -29.19 -29.05 0.55
C ARG A 729 -28.23 -30.09 -0.03
N PRO A 730 -27.47 -30.84 0.79
CA PRO A 730 -26.62 -31.92 0.28
C PRO A 730 -27.51 -32.92 -0.47
N LYS A 731 -27.28 -33.04 -1.79
CA LYS A 731 -27.76 -34.21 -2.55
C LYS A 731 -26.87 -35.38 -2.16
N ASN A 732 -27.50 -36.55 -2.02
CA ASN A 732 -26.88 -37.84 -1.75
C ASN A 732 -25.54 -37.99 -2.52
N PRO A 733 -24.43 -38.49 -1.91
CA PRO A 733 -23.09 -38.49 -2.51
C PRO A 733 -22.95 -39.32 -3.80
N TRP A 734 -23.96 -40.12 -4.12
CA TRP A 734 -24.03 -40.93 -5.32
C TRP A 734 -24.67 -40.11 -6.43
N GLY A 735 -23.83 -39.64 -7.35
CA GLY A 735 -24.18 -38.68 -8.38
C GLY A 735 -25.42 -39.07 -9.18
N GLU A 736 -26.38 -38.16 -9.21
CA GLU A 736 -27.30 -38.09 -10.35
C GLU A 736 -26.50 -37.51 -11.52
N GLN A 737 -26.00 -38.39 -12.37
CA GLN A 737 -26.12 -38.11 -13.80
C GLN A 737 -27.59 -37.72 -13.98
N GLY A 738 -27.85 -36.43 -14.25
CA GLY A 738 -29.20 -35.99 -14.55
C GLY A 738 -29.74 -36.91 -15.63
N SER A 739 -30.78 -37.68 -15.29
CA SER A 739 -31.44 -38.52 -16.28
C SER A 739 -31.81 -37.61 -17.44
N LEU A 740 -31.20 -37.86 -18.61
CA LEU A 740 -31.59 -37.24 -19.88
C LEU A 740 -33.00 -37.67 -20.32
N PHE A 741 -33.67 -38.53 -19.54
CA PHE A 741 -35.02 -39.03 -19.78
C PHE A 741 -35.86 -38.86 -18.50
N GLY A 742 -36.65 -37.78 -18.45
CA GLY A 742 -37.48 -37.41 -17.32
C GLY A 742 -38.81 -38.18 -17.18
N ASP A 743 -39.06 -39.21 -17.99
CA ASP A 743 -40.42 -39.76 -18.17
C ASP A 743 -40.50 -41.28 -17.93
N PHE A 744 -39.96 -41.81 -16.82
CA PHE A 744 -40.37 -43.14 -16.37
C PHE A 744 -40.90 -43.11 -14.93
N PRO A 745 -42.12 -43.63 -14.69
CA PRO A 745 -42.68 -43.70 -13.35
C PRO A 745 -41.89 -44.72 -12.52
N GLN A 746 -41.53 -44.33 -11.30
CA GLN A 746 -40.93 -45.22 -10.32
C GLN A 746 -41.88 -46.40 -10.06
N MET A 747 -41.43 -47.62 -10.35
CA MET A 747 -42.08 -48.82 -9.82
C MET A 747 -41.86 -48.86 -8.31
N ARG A 748 -42.96 -49.05 -7.58
CA ARG A 748 -43.06 -49.03 -6.11
C ARG A 748 -42.27 -50.14 -5.44
#